data_AF-A0A520RZ37-F1
#
_entry.id   AF-A0A520RZ37-F1
#
_cell.length_a   1.000
_cell.length_b   1.000
_cell.length_c   1.000
_cell.angle_alpha   90.00
_cell.angle_beta   90.00
_cell.angle_gamma   90.00
#
_symmetry.space_group_name_H-M   'P 1'
#
loop_
_entity.id
_entity.type
_entity.pdbx_description
1 polymer ?
#
loop_
_entity_poly.entity_id
_entity_poly.type
_entity_poly.pdbx_seq_one_letter_code
_entity_poly.pdbx_strand_id
1 'polypeptide(L)'
;MVRIQRIIPTASRNSAAFILLLAVIGCGGGSGGGQSSGTAIGSANANIRLEVANGTGSALVTAGNAVNISAGTPDTNYYFSHWSSQNGGEFADRSDPTTTFTVPNTSPVNIRANFIPGVAPDTDVSIARRWNEVLLQAIRKDFARPVVHARNLFHISSAMYDAWSAYAQAEQPWLLGDSNQVDCGFTSISATDDLRTSRAEAISYAAYRLIRHRFIESPGTENIAIDAEALMSFYNFDIEETSTDLSDGSAAALGNFIAQCYINFGLADGSNEENLYTNQHYEPVNLELRPELPGNPLVSDLNRWQPLHLIEFRDQAGNPAVAVPTSPSETILRNTQVNQPEFLGAEWGSVLPFALDQEDLTIFTRDDFDYWVYHDPGGPPSFAGVLMEEYLWSFSVVATWSSHLDPADGVMMDISPASLGNISSYPSSPAGYPLFYDMINGGDSSEGYEVNPKTGAAYEPQFVPRGDYTRVLAEFWADGPKSETPPGHWFVILNQVNDHPLLEKRFAGSGPMLDDLEWDVKAYFTLGGAMHDAAVSAWGIKGWYDYIRPISALRALAELGQSTDPNAASYNPNGIPLQQGLIELVDSTDSISGFRDEHVGKIKFRAWQGPDFIEDPSADIAGVQWILAEDWWPYQRPTFVTPPFAGYVSGHSTYSRAAAEVLTAITGDPFFPGGMSEFEINKDEFLVFEDGPSVDMTLQWATYQDAADQCGLSRIWGGLHPPADDIPGRLIGIEVGKDAFSFAKGLFEGQQLP
;
A
#
# COMPACT_ATOMS: atom_id res chain seq x y z
N MET A 1 21.93 -2.45 13.42
CA MET A 1 20.52 -2.71 13.72
C MET A 1 19.73 -1.73 12.86
N VAL A 2 19.10 -2.23 11.80
CA VAL A 2 18.19 -1.44 10.96
C VAL A 2 16.88 -1.34 11.73
N ARG A 3 16.41 -0.14 12.06
CA ARG A 3 15.03 0.05 12.49
C ARG A 3 14.21 0.45 11.27
N ILE A 4 13.31 -0.42 10.83
CA ILE A 4 12.16 -0.05 10.02
C ILE A 4 11.47 1.08 10.77
N GLN A 5 11.39 2.25 10.13
CA GLN A 5 10.62 3.38 10.63
C GLN A 5 9.37 3.47 9.76
N ARG A 6 8.26 3.08 10.35
CA ARG A 6 6.90 3.31 9.88
C ARG A 6 6.29 4.21 10.92
N ILE A 7 5.98 5.43 10.53
CA ILE A 7 5.58 6.43 11.51
C ILE A 7 4.06 6.50 11.53
N ILE A 8 3.49 5.76 12.48
CA ILE A 8 2.11 5.94 12.91
C ILE A 8 2.12 7.15 13.85
N PRO A 9 1.42 8.25 13.55
CA PRO A 9 1.37 9.36 14.48
C PRO A 9 0.61 8.93 15.73
N THR A 10 1.28 9.01 16.88
CA THR A 10 0.66 8.96 18.20
C THR A 10 -0.52 9.93 18.22
N ALA A 11 -1.71 9.45 18.57
CA ALA A 11 -2.87 10.31 18.77
C ALA A 11 -2.55 11.28 19.91
N SER A 12 -2.21 12.54 19.57
CA SER A 12 -1.99 13.55 20.60
C SER A 12 -3.31 13.81 21.33
N ARG A 13 -3.36 13.43 22.61
CA ARG A 13 -4.43 13.82 23.55
C ARG A 13 -4.49 15.34 23.66
N ASN A 14 -5.33 15.99 22.86
CA ASN A 14 -5.77 17.37 23.12
C ASN A 14 -7.12 17.64 22.45
N SER A 15 -8.19 17.36 23.19
CA SER A 15 -9.52 17.89 22.91
C SER A 15 -9.51 19.41 23.16
N ALA A 16 -9.66 20.22 22.11
CA ALA A 16 -10.02 21.63 22.25
C ALA A 16 -11.24 21.92 21.37
N ALA A 17 -12.35 22.21 22.03
CA ALA A 17 -13.66 22.47 21.46
C ALA A 17 -13.65 23.67 20.50
N PHE A 18 -14.14 23.47 19.27
CA PHE A 18 -14.47 24.56 18.35
C PHE A 18 -15.90 25.05 18.62
N ILE A 19 -16.01 26.27 19.16
CA ILE A 19 -17.28 27.01 19.25
C ILE A 19 -17.41 27.88 18.00
N LEU A 20 -18.43 27.59 17.18
CA LEU A 20 -18.90 28.44 16.10
C LEU A 20 -19.47 29.75 16.67
N LEU A 21 -18.98 30.91 16.19
CA LEU A 21 -19.69 32.18 16.35
C LEU A 21 -20.02 32.77 14.98
N LEU A 22 -21.29 32.65 14.60
CA LEU A 22 -21.93 33.42 13.53
C LEU A 22 -22.16 34.86 14.02
N ALA A 23 -21.70 35.85 13.25
CA ALA A 23 -22.15 37.24 13.39
C ALA A 23 -22.71 37.74 12.06
N VAL A 24 -24.04 37.84 12.03
CA VAL A 24 -24.85 38.54 11.02
C VAL A 24 -24.87 40.03 11.38
N ILE A 25 -24.51 40.91 10.44
CA ILE A 25 -25.04 42.28 10.39
C ILE A 25 -25.36 42.63 8.94
N GLY A 26 -26.63 42.95 8.68
CA GLY A 26 -27.14 43.40 7.40
C GLY A 26 -27.37 44.91 7.32
N CYS A 27 -27.69 45.31 6.08
CA CYS A 27 -28.45 46.47 5.62
C CYS A 27 -27.80 47.88 5.63
N GLY A 28 -27.91 48.54 4.47
CA GLY A 28 -27.96 50.00 4.36
C GLY A 28 -27.45 50.55 3.02
N GLY A 29 -28.34 50.73 2.04
CA GLY A 29 -28.00 51.32 0.73
C GLY A 29 -27.87 52.84 0.72
N GLY A 30 -27.46 53.40 -0.43
CA GLY A 30 -27.52 54.85 -0.69
C GLY A 30 -26.57 55.37 -1.76
N SER A 31 -27.06 55.41 -3.01
CA SER A 31 -26.84 56.40 -4.08
C SER A 31 -25.59 57.31 -4.14
N GLY A 32 -24.95 57.30 -5.32
CA GLY A 32 -24.91 58.49 -6.18
C GLY A 32 -23.62 59.33 -6.24
N GLY A 33 -22.99 59.33 -7.43
CA GLY A 33 -22.49 60.56 -8.07
C GLY A 33 -20.97 60.77 -8.13
N GLY A 34 -20.47 60.96 -9.37
CA GLY A 34 -19.35 61.87 -9.65
C GLY A 34 -18.04 61.24 -10.11
N GLN A 35 -17.87 61.12 -11.43
CA GLN A 35 -16.53 61.10 -12.03
C GLN A 35 -15.94 62.53 -11.96
N SER A 36 -14.74 62.67 -11.40
CA SER A 36 -13.83 63.75 -11.75
C SER A 36 -12.40 63.23 -11.84
N SER A 37 -11.78 63.57 -12.96
CA SER A 37 -10.38 63.33 -13.28
C SER A 37 -9.49 64.28 -12.48
N GLY A 38 -8.52 63.71 -11.77
CA GLY A 38 -7.48 64.45 -11.07
C GLY A 38 -6.19 63.65 -11.02
N THR A 39 -5.22 64.03 -11.84
CA THR A 39 -3.82 63.62 -11.72
C THR A 39 -3.26 64.20 -10.43
N ALA A 40 -3.01 63.33 -9.45
CA ALA A 40 -2.26 63.66 -8.24
C ALA A 40 -1.03 62.75 -8.17
N ILE A 41 0.15 63.35 -8.37
CA ILE A 41 1.43 62.77 -7.99
C ILE A 41 1.47 62.80 -6.46
N GLY A 42 1.32 61.64 -5.84
CA GLY A 42 1.47 61.43 -4.41
C GLY A 42 2.02 60.04 -4.18
N SER A 43 3.17 59.96 -3.51
CA SER A 43 3.73 58.72 -2.98
C SER A 43 2.76 58.14 -1.95
N ALA A 44 1.83 57.30 -2.40
CA ALA A 44 1.03 56.50 -1.50
C ALA A 44 1.92 55.34 -1.02
N ASN A 45 2.18 55.28 0.28
CA ASN A 45 2.59 54.05 0.95
C ASN A 45 1.49 53.02 0.67
N ALA A 46 1.62 52.26 -0.41
CA ALA A 46 0.69 51.19 -0.73
C ALA A 46 0.88 50.13 0.36
N ASN A 47 -0.14 49.94 1.20
CA ASN A 47 -0.19 48.81 2.11
C ASN A 47 -0.32 47.55 1.25
N ILE A 48 0.78 46.85 1.10
CA ILE A 48 0.88 45.58 0.38
C ILE A 48 0.24 44.50 1.24
N ARG A 49 -0.70 43.75 0.66
CA ARG A 49 -1.25 42.56 1.29
C ARG A 49 -0.25 41.41 1.13
N LEU A 50 0.42 41.06 2.22
CA LEU A 50 1.31 39.92 2.31
C LEU A 50 0.56 38.73 2.90
N GLU A 51 0.49 37.63 2.16
CA GLU A 51 -0.13 36.38 2.62
C GLU A 51 0.93 35.28 2.70
N VAL A 52 1.11 34.70 3.87
CA VAL A 52 2.04 33.60 4.12
C VAL A 52 1.24 32.31 4.28
N ALA A 53 1.40 31.38 3.33
CA ALA A 53 0.85 30.04 3.37
C ALA A 53 1.80 29.09 4.11
N ASN A 54 1.23 28.17 4.90
CA ASN A 54 1.94 27.17 5.72
C ASN A 54 2.99 27.78 6.67
N GLY A 55 2.71 28.98 7.19
CA GLY A 55 3.60 29.70 8.09
C GLY A 55 2.92 30.91 8.73
N THR A 56 3.73 31.76 9.35
CA THR A 56 3.30 32.99 10.02
C THR A 56 3.95 34.21 9.38
N GLY A 57 3.34 35.38 9.56
CA GLY A 57 3.85 36.67 9.04
C GLY A 57 2.92 37.38 8.03
N SER A 58 1.72 36.85 7.77
CA SER A 58 0.70 37.53 6.97
C SER A 58 0.35 38.90 7.57
N ALA A 59 0.44 39.97 6.77
CA ALA A 59 0.27 41.34 7.25
C ALA A 59 -0.04 42.32 6.11
N LEU A 60 -0.53 43.51 6.48
CA LEU A 60 -0.53 44.68 5.60
C LEU A 60 0.74 45.49 5.87
N VAL A 61 1.63 45.57 4.88
CA VAL A 61 2.99 46.09 5.07
C VAL A 61 3.34 47.09 3.97
N THR A 62 4.11 48.13 4.29
CA THR A 62 4.62 49.06 3.27
C THR A 62 5.74 48.41 2.46
N ALA A 63 5.73 48.62 1.14
CA ALA A 63 6.80 48.17 0.25
C ALA A 63 8.19 48.61 0.75
N GLY A 64 9.17 47.71 0.65
CA GLY A 64 10.54 47.90 1.11
C GLY A 64 10.80 47.54 2.58
N ASN A 65 9.76 47.32 3.39
CA ASN A 65 9.94 46.85 4.76
C ASN A 65 10.29 45.35 4.78
N ALA A 66 11.13 44.96 5.73
CA ALA A 66 11.38 43.57 6.05
C ALA A 66 10.35 43.05 7.07
N VAL A 67 9.82 41.85 6.83
CA VAL A 67 8.86 41.15 7.70
C VAL A 67 9.46 39.85 8.17
N ASN A 68 9.41 39.57 9.47
CA ASN A 68 9.77 38.27 10.00
C ASN A 68 8.70 37.25 9.60
N ILE A 69 9.13 36.16 8.98
CA ILE A 69 8.26 35.03 8.64
C ILE A 69 8.84 33.75 9.25
N SER A 70 7.96 32.85 9.68
CA SER A 70 8.35 31.53 10.21
C SER A 70 7.49 30.45 9.61
N ALA A 71 8.11 29.35 9.16
CA ALA A 71 7.44 28.20 8.62
C ALA A 71 6.59 27.52 9.70
N GLY A 72 5.49 26.89 9.30
CA GLY A 72 4.68 26.07 10.18
C GLY A 72 5.45 24.84 10.65
N THR A 73 4.93 24.18 11.69
CA THR A 73 5.44 22.86 12.09
C THR A 73 5.14 21.87 10.96
N PRO A 74 6.15 21.14 10.44
CA PRO A 74 5.91 20.15 9.41
C PRO A 74 5.06 19.00 9.94
N ASP A 75 4.24 18.42 9.07
CA ASP A 75 3.61 17.13 9.33
C ASP A 75 4.69 16.05 9.52
N THR A 76 4.31 14.93 10.14
CA THR A 76 5.19 13.78 10.29
C THR A 76 5.72 13.30 8.94
N ASN A 77 7.04 13.06 8.84
CA ASN A 77 7.76 12.75 7.60
C ASN A 77 7.84 13.85 6.55
N TYR A 78 7.56 15.11 6.92
CA TYR A 78 7.84 16.27 6.07
C TYR A 78 8.97 17.10 6.64
N TYR A 79 9.71 17.73 5.74
CA TYR A 79 10.81 18.62 6.09
C TYR A 79 10.64 19.94 5.37
N PHE A 80 10.81 21.04 6.10
CA PHE A 80 10.86 22.36 5.49
C PHE A 80 12.00 22.41 4.48
N SER A 81 11.69 22.77 3.23
CA SER A 81 12.68 22.84 2.15
C SER A 81 13.13 24.28 1.91
N HIS A 82 12.18 25.16 1.60
CA HIS A 82 12.46 26.53 1.19
C HIS A 82 11.20 27.41 1.16
N TRP A 83 11.40 28.71 1.22
CA TRP A 83 10.38 29.71 0.93
C TRP A 83 10.24 29.97 -0.56
N SER A 84 9.02 30.21 -1.05
CA SER A 84 8.76 30.73 -2.40
C SER A 84 7.82 31.93 -2.35
N SER A 85 7.92 32.82 -3.34
CA SER A 85 7.07 34.02 -3.45
C SER A 85 6.52 34.18 -4.86
N GLN A 86 5.22 34.43 -4.97
CA GLN A 86 4.59 34.93 -6.19
C GLN A 86 4.52 36.46 -6.11
N ASN A 87 4.74 37.13 -7.25
CA ASN A 87 4.77 38.58 -7.41
C ASN A 87 6.00 39.30 -6.80
N GLY A 88 7.12 38.59 -6.63
CA GLY A 88 8.44 39.15 -6.30
C GLY A 88 8.74 39.26 -4.81
N GLY A 89 9.77 40.06 -4.47
CA GLY A 89 10.32 40.20 -3.12
C GLY A 89 11.60 39.38 -2.92
N GLU A 90 12.23 39.53 -1.76
CA GLU A 90 13.52 38.87 -1.47
C GLU A 90 13.53 38.28 -0.06
N PHE A 91 13.95 37.02 0.05
CA PHE A 91 14.21 36.35 1.32
C PHE A 91 15.66 36.60 1.74
N ALA A 92 15.90 36.93 3.01
CA ALA A 92 17.27 37.04 3.52
C ALA A 92 18.00 35.69 3.49
N ASP A 93 17.28 34.64 3.85
CA ASP A 93 17.66 33.25 3.62
C ASP A 93 16.42 32.46 3.23
N ARG A 94 16.42 31.87 2.03
CA ARG A 94 15.28 31.10 1.49
C ARG A 94 15.16 29.72 2.16
N SER A 95 16.25 29.20 2.73
CA SER A 95 16.35 27.87 3.33
C SER A 95 16.29 27.88 4.86
N ASP A 96 16.24 29.07 5.49
CA ASP A 96 15.98 29.18 6.92
C ASP A 96 14.47 29.15 7.20
N PRO A 97 13.96 28.21 8.03
CA PRO A 97 12.55 28.17 8.41
C PRO A 97 12.10 29.42 9.18
N THR A 98 13.00 30.24 9.73
CA THR A 98 12.70 31.55 10.29
C THR A 98 13.59 32.62 9.67
N THR A 99 13.02 33.43 8.79
CA THR A 99 13.76 34.39 7.96
C THR A 99 13.08 35.75 7.90
N THR A 100 13.72 36.72 7.25
CA THR A 100 13.09 38.01 6.90
C THR A 100 12.79 38.09 5.42
N PHE A 101 11.61 38.60 5.07
CA PHE A 101 11.20 38.87 3.70
C PHE A 101 11.07 40.36 3.43
N THR A 102 11.77 40.85 2.40
CA THR A 102 11.69 42.24 1.93
C THR A 102 10.52 42.38 0.96
N VAL A 103 9.51 43.17 1.36
CA VAL A 103 8.25 43.31 0.63
C VAL A 103 8.44 44.10 -0.68
N PRO A 104 8.06 43.55 -1.85
CA PRO A 104 8.15 44.26 -3.12
C PRO A 104 7.08 45.34 -3.26
N ASN A 105 7.17 46.15 -4.33
CA ASN A 105 6.15 47.16 -4.66
C ASN A 105 5.03 46.60 -5.55
N THR A 106 4.49 45.44 -5.18
CA THR A 106 3.43 44.69 -5.87
C THR A 106 2.43 44.18 -4.83
N SER A 107 1.13 44.09 -5.16
CA SER A 107 0.11 43.60 -4.21
C SER A 107 -1.01 42.85 -4.94
N PRO A 108 -1.45 41.68 -4.45
CA PRO A 108 -0.93 40.96 -3.27
C PRO A 108 0.41 40.27 -3.54
N VAL A 109 1.13 39.95 -2.47
CA VAL A 109 2.33 39.09 -2.48
C VAL A 109 2.00 37.84 -1.71
N ASN A 110 2.13 36.68 -2.36
CA ASN A 110 1.85 35.39 -1.74
C ASN A 110 3.18 34.68 -1.50
N ILE A 111 3.49 34.39 -0.25
CA ILE A 111 4.62 33.61 0.19
C ILE A 111 4.13 32.22 0.60
N ARG A 112 4.93 31.19 0.34
CA ARG A 112 4.68 29.82 0.79
C ARG A 112 5.91 29.24 1.44
N ALA A 113 5.74 28.63 2.62
CA ALA A 113 6.70 27.65 3.15
C ALA A 113 6.46 26.31 2.44
N ASN A 114 7.48 25.80 1.74
CA ASN A 114 7.40 24.52 1.05
C ASN A 114 8.00 23.42 1.93
N PHE A 115 7.39 22.25 1.84
CA PHE A 115 7.80 21.07 2.57
C PHE A 115 7.92 19.91 1.58
N ILE A 116 8.92 19.06 1.76
CA ILE A 116 9.14 17.87 0.95
C ILE A 116 8.98 16.60 1.81
N PRO A 117 8.36 15.53 1.28
CA PRO A 117 8.16 14.30 2.03
C PRO A 117 9.43 13.43 2.10
N GLY A 118 9.50 12.59 3.14
CA GLY A 118 10.42 11.47 3.26
C GLY A 118 11.81 11.83 3.78
N VAL A 119 12.62 12.51 2.95
CA VAL A 119 14.04 12.77 3.22
C VAL A 119 14.32 14.26 3.38
N ALA A 120 15.08 14.61 4.41
CA ALA A 120 15.41 16.00 4.69
C ALA A 120 16.24 16.64 3.55
N PRO A 121 16.11 17.97 3.30
CA PRO A 121 16.83 18.65 2.23
C PRO A 121 18.36 18.55 2.30
N ASP A 122 18.91 18.43 3.51
CA ASP A 122 20.34 18.35 3.79
C ASP A 122 20.91 16.92 3.73
N THR A 123 20.04 15.92 3.58
CA THR A 123 20.46 14.52 3.40
C THR A 123 20.89 14.30 1.95
N ASP A 124 22.12 13.80 1.77
CA ASP A 124 22.67 13.48 0.44
C ASP A 124 22.09 12.15 -0.05
N VAL A 125 21.12 12.24 -0.96
CA VAL A 125 20.45 11.11 -1.60
C VAL A 125 20.23 11.42 -3.08
N SER A 126 20.04 10.38 -3.90
CA SER A 126 19.81 10.57 -5.32
C SER A 126 18.47 11.27 -5.61
N ILE A 127 18.35 11.85 -6.81
CA ILE A 127 17.10 12.45 -7.28
C ILE A 127 15.99 11.39 -7.42
N ALA A 128 16.33 10.14 -7.79
CA ALA A 128 15.39 9.04 -7.87
C ALA A 128 14.83 8.68 -6.48
N ARG A 129 15.68 8.64 -5.45
CA ARG A 129 15.28 8.44 -4.06
C ARG A 129 14.29 9.50 -3.56
N ARG A 130 14.45 10.77 -3.97
CA ARG A 130 13.53 11.87 -3.65
C ARG A 130 12.19 11.76 -4.39
N TRP A 131 12.20 11.43 -5.67
CA TRP A 131 10.96 11.20 -6.43
C TRP A 131 10.21 9.96 -5.97
N ASN A 132 10.91 8.93 -5.51
CA ASN A 132 10.28 7.78 -4.87
C ASN A 132 9.52 8.18 -3.60
N GLU A 133 10.05 9.07 -2.75
CA GLU A 133 9.29 9.57 -1.58
C GLU A 133 8.04 10.36 -1.96
N VAL A 134 8.12 11.19 -3.01
CA VAL A 134 6.93 11.90 -3.52
C VAL A 134 5.90 10.89 -4.05
N LEU A 135 6.33 9.84 -4.74
CA LEU A 135 5.43 8.79 -5.22
C LEU A 135 4.80 7.99 -4.08
N LEU A 136 5.58 7.54 -3.10
CA LEU A 136 5.06 6.84 -1.92
C LEU A 136 4.07 7.73 -1.16
N GLN A 137 4.39 9.02 -1.02
CA GLN A 137 3.50 9.98 -0.40
C GLN A 137 2.23 10.25 -1.21
N ALA A 138 2.31 10.20 -2.54
CA ALA A 138 1.15 10.27 -3.42
C ALA A 138 0.22 9.07 -3.21
N ILE A 139 0.78 7.87 -3.10
CA ILE A 139 0.02 6.64 -2.81
C ILE A 139 -0.66 6.72 -1.43
N ARG A 140 0.02 7.22 -0.38
CA ARG A 140 -0.58 7.42 0.95
C ARG A 140 -1.77 8.40 0.94
N LYS A 141 -1.85 9.26 -0.08
CA LYS A 141 -2.88 10.28 -0.27
C LYS A 141 -3.94 9.84 -1.29
N ASP A 142 -3.87 8.60 -1.78
CA ASP A 142 -4.74 8.06 -2.82
C ASP A 142 -5.79 7.08 -2.28
N PHE A 143 -6.72 6.66 -3.14
CA PHE A 143 -7.57 5.51 -2.88
C PHE A 143 -6.74 4.23 -2.74
N ALA A 144 -7.14 3.32 -1.87
CA ALA A 144 -6.44 2.04 -1.72
C ALA A 144 -6.67 1.10 -2.92
N ARG A 145 -5.74 1.16 -3.90
CA ARG A 145 -5.83 0.42 -5.17
C ARG A 145 -4.51 -0.32 -5.45
N PRO A 146 -4.20 -1.43 -4.75
CA PRO A 146 -2.89 -2.07 -4.81
C PRO A 146 -2.39 -2.40 -6.22
N VAL A 147 -3.27 -2.85 -7.13
CA VAL A 147 -2.89 -3.13 -8.52
C VAL A 147 -2.52 -1.88 -9.32
N VAL A 148 -3.26 -0.78 -9.10
CA VAL A 148 -2.97 0.52 -9.71
C VAL A 148 -1.68 1.10 -9.13
N HIS A 149 -1.45 0.91 -7.84
CA HIS A 149 -0.24 1.37 -7.17
C HIS A 149 1.01 0.59 -7.62
N ALA A 150 0.92 -0.73 -7.76
CA ALA A 150 1.99 -1.56 -8.31
C ALA A 150 2.38 -1.09 -9.73
N ARG A 151 1.38 -0.85 -10.58
CA ARG A 151 1.57 -0.29 -11.92
C ARG A 151 2.18 1.12 -11.92
N ASN A 152 1.73 2.01 -11.03
CA ASN A 152 2.29 3.36 -10.92
C ASN A 152 3.74 3.35 -10.42
N LEU A 153 4.05 2.49 -9.44
CA LEU A 153 5.42 2.24 -8.97
C LEU A 153 6.32 1.75 -10.11
N PHE A 154 5.82 0.83 -10.92
CA PHE A 154 6.52 0.36 -12.11
C PHE A 154 6.73 1.48 -13.14
N HIS A 155 5.66 2.08 -13.68
CA HIS A 155 5.76 3.07 -14.76
C HIS A 155 6.67 4.24 -14.41
N ILE A 156 6.57 4.76 -13.17
CA ILE A 156 7.40 5.89 -12.75
C ILE A 156 8.85 5.44 -12.55
N SER A 157 9.10 4.26 -11.97
CA SER A 157 10.47 3.74 -11.82
C SER A 157 11.14 3.46 -13.18
N SER A 158 10.38 2.92 -14.13
CA SER A 158 10.83 2.69 -15.50
C SER A 158 11.09 3.99 -16.26
N ALA A 159 10.24 5.01 -16.08
CA ALA A 159 10.49 6.33 -16.64
C ALA A 159 11.76 6.98 -16.09
N MET A 160 12.05 6.81 -14.79
CA MET A 160 13.32 7.26 -14.19
C MET A 160 14.51 6.48 -14.74
N TYR A 161 14.37 5.16 -14.93
CA TYR A 161 15.40 4.32 -15.55
C TYR A 161 15.66 4.72 -17.01
N ASP A 162 14.62 4.93 -17.82
CA ASP A 162 14.72 5.38 -19.20
C ASP A 162 15.37 6.76 -19.33
N ALA A 163 15.05 7.69 -18.42
CA ALA A 163 15.70 8.99 -18.36
C ALA A 163 17.19 8.88 -18.02
N TRP A 164 17.57 7.91 -17.19
CA TRP A 164 18.97 7.65 -16.84
C TRP A 164 19.73 6.94 -17.97
N SER A 165 19.09 5.94 -18.61
CA SER A 165 19.66 5.08 -19.66
C SER A 165 19.72 5.77 -21.02
N ALA A 166 18.91 6.80 -21.26
CA ALA A 166 19.01 7.69 -22.43
C ALA A 166 20.41 8.30 -22.64
N TYR A 167 21.19 8.41 -21.56
CA TYR A 167 22.58 8.89 -21.58
C TYR A 167 23.60 7.76 -21.35
N ALA A 168 23.16 6.53 -21.15
CA ALA A 168 24.03 5.38 -20.92
C ALA A 168 24.61 4.84 -22.24
N GLN A 169 25.69 4.06 -22.15
CA GLN A 169 26.37 3.50 -23.32
C GLN A 169 26.05 2.03 -23.56
N ALA A 170 25.76 1.27 -22.50
CA ALA A 170 25.53 -0.17 -22.58
C ALA A 170 24.06 -0.51 -22.30
N GLU A 171 23.50 0.06 -21.23
CA GLU A 171 22.14 -0.20 -20.77
C GLU A 171 21.09 0.14 -21.83
N GLN A 172 20.17 -0.79 -22.07
CA GLN A 172 19.02 -0.54 -22.94
C GLN A 172 17.88 0.09 -22.14
N PRO A 173 17.22 1.15 -22.65
CA PRO A 173 15.95 1.61 -22.10
C PRO A 173 14.87 0.51 -22.24
N TRP A 174 13.82 0.59 -21.42
CA TRP A 174 12.69 -0.32 -21.47
C TRP A 174 11.64 0.12 -22.50
N LEU A 175 11.10 1.34 -22.37
CA LEU A 175 10.06 1.84 -23.28
C LEU A 175 10.61 2.90 -24.24
N LEU A 176 11.57 3.70 -23.81
CA LEU A 176 12.18 4.73 -24.65
C LEU A 176 12.93 4.09 -25.84
N GLY A 177 12.51 4.42 -27.07
CA GLY A 177 13.04 3.82 -28.29
C GLY A 177 12.23 2.60 -28.77
N ASP A 178 11.31 2.07 -27.96
CA ASP A 178 10.33 1.09 -28.42
C ASP A 178 9.28 1.79 -29.29
N SER A 179 8.93 1.20 -30.42
CA SER A 179 7.86 1.67 -31.31
C SER A 179 6.80 0.58 -31.55
N ASN A 180 6.93 -0.57 -30.89
CA ASN A 180 6.02 -1.70 -31.02
C ASN A 180 4.82 -1.58 -30.08
N GLN A 181 5.03 -1.10 -28.85
CA GLN A 181 3.96 -0.93 -27.86
C GLN A 181 3.27 0.44 -27.98
N VAL A 182 4.06 1.51 -28.08
CA VAL A 182 3.62 2.89 -28.32
C VAL A 182 4.66 3.63 -29.14
N ASP A 183 4.27 4.73 -29.79
CA ASP A 183 5.20 5.57 -30.55
C ASP A 183 6.14 6.34 -29.60
N CYS A 184 7.27 5.72 -29.27
CA CYS A 184 8.31 6.23 -28.38
C CYS A 184 9.67 6.31 -29.07
N GLY A 185 9.66 6.66 -30.36
CA GLY A 185 10.87 6.74 -31.19
C GLY A 185 11.95 7.64 -30.58
N PHE A 186 13.09 7.02 -30.26
CA PHE A 186 14.27 7.69 -29.70
C PHE A 186 15.54 7.05 -30.28
N THR A 187 16.52 7.87 -30.63
CA THR A 187 17.81 7.40 -31.15
C THR A 187 18.95 7.72 -30.19
N SER A 188 19.07 8.99 -29.83
CA SER A 188 20.12 9.48 -28.94
C SER A 188 19.82 10.91 -28.53
N ILE A 189 20.30 11.32 -27.36
CA ILE A 189 20.35 12.72 -26.95
C ILE A 189 21.81 13.16 -26.76
N SER A 190 22.11 14.41 -27.06
CA SER A 190 23.45 14.95 -26.80
C SER A 190 23.61 15.19 -25.30
N ALA A 191 24.61 14.56 -24.68
CA ALA A 191 24.94 14.85 -23.29
C ALA A 191 25.48 16.29 -23.16
N THR A 192 25.03 17.01 -22.13
CA THR A 192 25.65 18.28 -21.74
C THR A 192 26.99 18.00 -21.01
N ASP A 193 27.76 19.05 -20.73
CA ASP A 193 29.03 18.92 -19.99
C ASP A 193 28.85 18.36 -18.55
N ASP A 194 27.62 18.40 -17.99
CA ASP A 194 27.28 17.84 -16.68
C ASP A 194 26.17 16.77 -16.78
N LEU A 195 26.61 15.53 -17.00
CA LEU A 195 25.74 14.36 -17.10
C LEU A 195 24.89 14.13 -15.85
N ARG A 196 25.41 14.42 -14.65
CA ARG A 196 24.68 14.19 -13.39
C ARG A 196 23.48 15.13 -13.32
N THR A 197 23.69 16.40 -13.68
CA THR A 197 22.62 17.40 -13.73
C THR A 197 21.59 17.08 -14.81
N SER A 198 22.01 16.70 -16.02
CA SER A 198 21.06 16.32 -17.08
C SER A 198 20.21 15.11 -16.71
N ARG A 199 20.79 14.07 -16.10
CA ARG A 199 20.01 12.91 -15.61
C ARG A 199 19.02 13.32 -14.53
N ALA A 200 19.43 14.15 -13.57
CA ALA A 200 18.55 14.60 -12.50
C ALA A 200 17.38 15.44 -13.00
N GLU A 201 17.62 16.31 -13.97
CA GLU A 201 16.59 17.13 -14.62
C GLU A 201 15.61 16.23 -15.40
N ALA A 202 16.09 15.36 -16.30
CA ALA A 202 15.24 14.47 -17.09
C ALA A 202 14.37 13.54 -16.21
N ILE A 203 14.96 12.93 -15.18
CA ILE A 203 14.24 12.12 -14.18
C ILE A 203 13.14 12.95 -13.51
N SER A 204 13.44 14.20 -13.15
CA SER A 204 12.48 15.04 -12.43
C SER A 204 11.29 15.43 -13.28
N TYR A 205 11.50 15.82 -14.52
CA TYR A 205 10.39 16.10 -15.43
C TYR A 205 9.57 14.84 -15.74
N ALA A 206 10.21 13.69 -15.95
CA ALA A 206 9.50 12.42 -16.18
C ALA A 206 8.60 12.03 -15.00
N ALA A 207 9.16 11.99 -13.79
CA ALA A 207 8.44 11.64 -12.58
C ALA A 207 7.34 12.66 -12.24
N TYR A 208 7.64 13.96 -12.33
CA TYR A 208 6.67 15.03 -12.09
C TYR A 208 5.43 14.88 -12.97
N ARG A 209 5.62 14.79 -14.30
CA ARG A 209 4.50 14.70 -15.25
C ARG A 209 3.66 13.44 -15.04
N LEU A 210 4.31 12.30 -14.79
CA LEU A 210 3.59 11.06 -14.51
C LEU A 210 2.82 11.11 -13.19
N ILE A 211 3.41 11.61 -12.10
CA ILE A 211 2.69 11.72 -10.82
C ILE A 211 1.48 12.66 -10.96
N ARG A 212 1.64 13.80 -11.64
CA ARG A 212 0.53 14.73 -11.89
C ARG A 212 -0.58 14.09 -12.73
N HIS A 213 -0.23 13.21 -13.67
CA HIS A 213 -1.20 12.47 -14.49
C HIS A 213 -1.90 11.35 -13.71
N ARG A 214 -1.15 10.44 -13.08
CA ARG A 214 -1.69 9.22 -12.44
C ARG A 214 -2.59 9.51 -11.25
N PHE A 215 -2.31 10.58 -10.52
CA PHE A 215 -3.02 10.94 -9.29
C PHE A 215 -3.99 12.11 -9.48
N ILE A 216 -4.37 12.45 -10.73
CA ILE A 216 -5.26 13.58 -10.99
C ILE A 216 -6.65 13.40 -10.35
N GLU A 217 -7.17 12.16 -10.39
CA GLU A 217 -8.46 11.76 -9.79
C GLU A 217 -8.32 11.25 -8.34
N SER A 218 -7.16 11.48 -7.71
CA SER A 218 -6.92 11.07 -6.34
C SER A 218 -7.63 11.98 -5.34
N PRO A 219 -8.16 11.48 -4.20
CA PRO A 219 -8.77 12.34 -3.18
C PRO A 219 -7.77 13.37 -2.62
N GLY A 220 -6.47 13.06 -2.64
CA GLY A 220 -5.40 13.96 -2.22
C GLY A 220 -4.77 14.80 -3.33
N THR A 221 -5.36 14.89 -4.53
CA THR A 221 -4.74 15.47 -5.75
C THR A 221 -4.07 16.84 -5.55
N GLU A 222 -4.68 17.76 -4.79
CA GLU A 222 -4.08 19.07 -4.49
C GLU A 222 -2.81 18.95 -3.64
N ASN A 223 -2.83 18.12 -2.60
CA ASN A 223 -1.68 17.90 -1.74
C ASN A 223 -0.57 17.13 -2.47
N ILE A 224 -0.92 16.24 -3.39
CA ILE A 224 0.04 15.52 -4.23
C ILE A 224 0.71 16.48 -5.21
N ALA A 225 -0.07 17.41 -5.80
CA ALA A 225 0.46 18.50 -6.62
C ALA A 225 1.50 19.32 -5.87
N ILE A 226 1.16 19.75 -4.66
CA ILE A 226 2.01 20.58 -3.81
C ILE A 226 3.34 19.86 -3.50
N ASP A 227 3.30 18.56 -3.16
CA ASP A 227 4.53 17.80 -2.87
C ASP A 227 5.45 17.72 -4.10
N ALA A 228 4.88 17.43 -5.27
CA ALA A 228 5.64 17.31 -6.51
C ALA A 228 6.20 18.66 -6.99
N GLU A 229 5.40 19.74 -6.90
CA GLU A 229 5.81 21.11 -7.21
C GLU A 229 6.86 21.64 -6.22
N ALA A 230 6.76 21.26 -4.93
CA ALA A 230 7.76 21.61 -3.94
C ALA A 230 9.13 21.01 -4.29
N LEU A 231 9.17 19.75 -4.73
CA LEU A 231 10.42 19.10 -5.13
C LEU A 231 11.01 19.73 -6.42
N MET A 232 10.17 20.03 -7.42
CA MET A 232 10.61 20.78 -8.62
C MET A 232 11.18 22.16 -8.25
N SER A 233 10.48 22.88 -7.37
CA SER A 233 10.87 24.22 -6.91
C SER A 233 12.16 24.21 -6.07
N PHE A 234 12.41 23.13 -5.32
CA PHE A 234 13.62 22.95 -4.52
C PHE A 234 14.87 22.89 -5.41
N TYR A 235 14.78 22.22 -6.55
CA TYR A 235 15.85 22.16 -7.55
C TYR A 235 15.82 23.30 -8.58
N ASN A 236 14.87 24.23 -8.46
CA ASN A 236 14.64 25.35 -9.39
C ASN A 236 14.31 24.90 -10.83
N PHE A 237 13.62 23.77 -10.99
CA PHE A 237 13.09 23.34 -12.27
C PHE A 237 11.78 24.08 -12.60
N ASP A 238 11.63 24.50 -13.85
CA ASP A 238 10.46 25.25 -14.34
C ASP A 238 9.32 24.29 -14.70
N ILE A 239 8.27 24.27 -13.89
CA ILE A 239 7.10 23.41 -14.11
C ILE A 239 6.28 23.80 -15.36
N GLU A 240 6.49 25.00 -15.92
CA GLU A 240 5.86 25.47 -17.15
C GLU A 240 6.60 24.99 -18.41
N GLU A 241 7.79 24.40 -18.28
CA GLU A 241 8.51 23.78 -19.40
C GLU A 241 7.85 22.46 -19.79
N THR A 242 7.14 22.46 -20.92
CA THR A 242 6.35 21.32 -21.42
C THR A 242 6.82 20.79 -22.78
N SER A 243 7.91 21.33 -23.34
CA SER A 243 8.44 20.87 -24.63
C SER A 243 8.74 19.38 -24.57
N THR A 244 8.46 18.67 -25.66
CA THR A 244 8.91 17.28 -25.91
C THR A 244 9.84 17.23 -27.12
N ASP A 245 10.30 18.39 -27.60
CA ASP A 245 11.22 18.50 -28.73
C ASP A 245 12.64 18.21 -28.26
N LEU A 246 13.21 17.09 -28.73
CA LEU A 246 14.55 16.63 -28.36
C LEU A 246 15.66 17.27 -29.21
N SER A 247 15.33 18.14 -30.17
CA SER A 247 16.28 18.66 -31.17
C SER A 247 17.37 19.55 -30.60
N ASP A 248 17.14 20.17 -29.44
CA ASP A 248 18.11 21.03 -28.75
C ASP A 248 18.90 20.30 -27.65
N GLY A 249 18.59 19.02 -27.39
CA GLY A 249 19.23 18.24 -26.34
C GLY A 249 18.78 18.58 -24.90
N SER A 250 17.66 19.28 -24.73
CA SER A 250 17.11 19.63 -23.42
C SER A 250 16.76 18.40 -22.59
N ALA A 251 17.31 18.31 -21.37
CA ALA A 251 16.98 17.25 -20.42
C ALA A 251 15.54 17.36 -19.90
N ALA A 252 15.03 18.58 -19.72
CA ALA A 252 13.64 18.81 -19.40
C ALA A 252 12.72 18.28 -20.51
N ALA A 253 13.07 18.54 -21.78
CA ALA A 253 12.30 18.04 -22.92
C ALA A 253 12.34 16.52 -23.03
N LEU A 254 13.49 15.90 -22.74
CA LEU A 254 13.60 14.44 -22.64
C LEU A 254 12.68 13.87 -21.56
N GLY A 255 12.70 14.45 -20.35
CA GLY A 255 11.83 14.00 -19.26
C GLY A 255 10.34 14.12 -19.60
N ASN A 256 9.93 15.24 -20.20
CA ASN A 256 8.56 15.42 -20.68
C ASN A 256 8.18 14.41 -21.78
N PHE A 257 9.08 14.16 -22.75
CA PHE A 257 8.86 13.19 -23.82
C PHE A 257 8.70 11.77 -23.25
N ILE A 258 9.57 11.36 -22.33
CA ILE A 258 9.48 10.07 -21.62
C ILE A 258 8.15 9.99 -20.87
N ALA A 259 7.75 11.02 -20.12
CA ALA A 259 6.45 10.99 -19.45
C ALA A 259 5.28 10.80 -20.43
N GLN A 260 5.31 11.49 -21.58
CA GLN A 260 4.28 11.33 -22.61
C GLN A 260 4.22 9.89 -23.16
N CYS A 261 5.38 9.26 -23.33
CA CYS A 261 5.51 7.85 -23.69
C CYS A 261 4.78 6.93 -22.71
N TYR A 262 5.05 7.06 -21.42
CA TYR A 262 4.42 6.24 -20.39
C TYR A 262 2.94 6.57 -20.17
N ILE A 263 2.51 7.81 -20.42
CA ILE A 263 1.09 8.18 -20.46
C ILE A 263 0.39 7.42 -21.59
N ASN A 264 0.94 7.50 -22.82
CA ASN A 264 0.37 6.81 -23.98
C ASN A 264 0.34 5.29 -23.77
N PHE A 265 1.41 4.72 -23.21
CA PHE A 265 1.49 3.30 -22.88
C PHE A 265 0.38 2.92 -21.90
N GLY A 266 0.20 3.74 -20.86
CA GLY A 266 -0.82 3.46 -19.86
C GLY A 266 -2.26 3.48 -20.37
N LEU A 267 -2.54 4.24 -21.42
CA LEU A 267 -3.86 4.25 -22.07
C LEU A 267 -4.09 3.01 -22.96
N ALA A 268 -3.03 2.28 -23.30
CA ALA A 268 -3.07 1.15 -24.24
C ALA A 268 -2.76 -0.21 -23.58
N ASP A 269 -2.32 -0.24 -22.32
CA ASP A 269 -1.81 -1.43 -21.65
C ASP A 269 -2.87 -2.41 -21.12
N GLY A 270 -4.16 -2.17 -21.42
CA GLY A 270 -5.25 -3.03 -20.97
C GLY A 270 -5.76 -2.74 -19.55
N SER A 271 -5.22 -1.75 -18.83
CA SER A 271 -5.66 -1.41 -17.47
C SER A 271 -7.00 -0.67 -17.39
N ASN A 272 -7.55 -0.22 -18.53
CA ASN A 272 -8.78 0.58 -18.61
C ASN A 272 -8.71 1.91 -17.80
N GLU A 273 -7.56 2.55 -17.82
CA GLU A 273 -7.27 3.76 -17.05
C GLU A 273 -8.24 4.92 -17.30
N GLU A 274 -8.63 5.18 -18.55
CA GLU A 274 -9.57 6.27 -18.90
C GLU A 274 -10.92 6.13 -18.19
N ASN A 275 -11.30 4.91 -17.82
CA ASN A 275 -12.54 4.61 -17.11
C ASN A 275 -12.27 4.26 -15.63
N LEU A 276 -11.17 4.75 -15.06
CA LEU A 276 -10.79 4.53 -13.66
C LEU A 276 -10.63 3.06 -13.29
N TYR A 277 -10.09 2.25 -14.21
CA TYR A 277 -9.71 0.87 -13.93
C TYR A 277 -10.89 -0.04 -13.56
N THR A 278 -12.13 0.35 -13.92
CA THR A 278 -13.33 -0.43 -13.61
C THR A 278 -13.38 -1.72 -14.43
N ASN A 279 -13.92 -2.79 -13.84
CA ASN A 279 -14.24 -4.02 -14.58
C ASN A 279 -15.27 -3.73 -15.69
N GLN A 280 -15.17 -4.44 -16.81
CA GLN A 280 -16.06 -4.29 -17.97
C GLN A 280 -16.96 -5.51 -18.19
N HIS A 281 -16.59 -6.66 -17.63
CA HIS A 281 -17.19 -7.98 -17.86
C HIS A 281 -17.50 -8.75 -16.58
N TYR A 282 -16.70 -8.61 -15.53
CA TYR A 282 -16.87 -9.34 -14.29
C TYR A 282 -18.13 -8.88 -13.53
N GLU A 283 -18.91 -9.86 -13.09
CA GLU A 283 -20.03 -9.69 -12.16
C GLU A 283 -20.00 -10.80 -11.09
N PRO A 284 -20.22 -10.48 -9.80
CA PRO A 284 -20.26 -11.50 -8.75
C PRO A 284 -21.50 -12.39 -8.89
N VAL A 285 -21.34 -13.69 -8.64
CA VAL A 285 -22.47 -14.64 -8.67
C VAL A 285 -23.26 -14.65 -7.36
N ASN A 286 -22.59 -14.35 -6.24
CA ASN A 286 -23.22 -14.29 -4.93
C ASN A 286 -23.75 -12.89 -4.65
N LEU A 287 -24.91 -12.83 -4.00
CA LEU A 287 -25.46 -11.60 -3.45
C LEU A 287 -24.66 -11.17 -2.21
N GLU A 288 -24.70 -9.87 -1.90
CA GLU A 288 -23.92 -9.29 -0.83
C GLU A 288 -24.18 -9.90 0.55
N LEU A 289 -23.11 -10.06 1.33
CA LEU A 289 -23.19 -10.33 2.77
C LEU A 289 -23.22 -9.01 3.53
N ARG A 290 -24.11 -8.92 4.52
CA ARG A 290 -24.21 -7.84 5.50
C ARG A 290 -23.62 -8.31 6.83
N PRO A 291 -22.36 -7.96 7.15
CA PRO A 291 -21.70 -8.49 8.33
C PRO A 291 -22.41 -8.18 9.66
N GLU A 292 -23.20 -7.10 9.72
CA GLU A 292 -24.01 -6.69 10.87
C GLU A 292 -25.23 -7.59 11.13
N LEU A 293 -25.58 -8.46 10.17
CA LEU A 293 -26.66 -9.42 10.31
C LEU A 293 -26.09 -10.83 10.58
N PRO A 294 -26.75 -11.64 11.43
CA PRO A 294 -26.34 -13.02 11.66
C PRO A 294 -26.44 -13.87 10.39
N GLY A 295 -25.41 -14.69 10.16
CA GLY A 295 -25.42 -15.77 9.17
C GLY A 295 -24.99 -15.33 7.77
N ASN A 296 -25.28 -16.18 6.78
CA ASN A 296 -25.03 -15.90 5.37
C ASN A 296 -26.08 -16.57 4.46
N PRO A 297 -27.38 -16.26 4.62
CA PRO A 297 -28.45 -16.96 3.92
C PRO A 297 -28.53 -16.66 2.41
N LEU A 298 -27.74 -15.68 1.92
CA LEU A 298 -27.77 -15.21 0.53
C LEU A 298 -26.63 -15.77 -0.34
N VAL A 299 -25.69 -16.51 0.25
CA VAL A 299 -24.66 -17.21 -0.51
C VAL A 299 -25.30 -18.34 -1.32
N SER A 300 -24.97 -18.43 -2.60
CA SER A 300 -25.48 -19.45 -3.51
C SER A 300 -24.39 -20.40 -4.01
N ASP A 301 -23.14 -19.95 -4.02
CA ASP A 301 -21.96 -20.75 -4.39
C ASP A 301 -20.81 -20.52 -3.40
N LEU A 302 -20.49 -21.55 -2.63
CA LEU A 302 -19.43 -21.56 -1.62
C LEU A 302 -18.00 -21.63 -2.20
N ASN A 303 -17.86 -21.69 -3.53
CA ASN A 303 -16.57 -21.59 -4.21
C ASN A 303 -16.32 -20.21 -4.79
N ARG A 304 -17.31 -19.31 -4.73
CA ARG A 304 -17.28 -18.03 -5.44
C ARG A 304 -17.30 -16.86 -4.47
N TRP A 305 -16.65 -15.76 -4.84
CA TRP A 305 -16.54 -14.57 -4.03
C TRP A 305 -17.92 -13.98 -3.76
N GLN A 306 -18.04 -13.33 -2.62
CA GLN A 306 -19.26 -12.67 -2.20
C GLN A 306 -18.91 -11.23 -1.80
N PRO A 307 -19.54 -10.22 -2.44
CA PRO A 307 -19.33 -8.83 -2.05
C PRO A 307 -19.87 -8.59 -0.64
N LEU A 308 -19.34 -7.57 0.04
CA LEU A 308 -19.87 -7.12 1.32
C LEU A 308 -20.69 -5.84 1.13
N HIS A 309 -21.71 -5.67 1.97
CA HIS A 309 -22.44 -4.42 2.14
C HIS A 309 -22.29 -3.98 3.59
N LEU A 310 -21.64 -2.84 3.80
CA LEU A 310 -21.33 -2.33 5.14
C LEU A 310 -22.29 -1.21 5.54
N ILE A 311 -22.38 -0.91 6.84
CA ILE A 311 -23.11 0.28 7.32
C ILE A 311 -22.40 1.55 6.81
N GLU A 312 -21.07 1.53 6.85
CA GLU A 312 -20.20 2.55 6.30
C GLU A 312 -18.99 1.84 5.70
N PHE A 313 -18.68 2.09 4.42
CA PHE A 313 -17.43 1.63 3.82
C PHE A 313 -16.41 2.74 3.80
N ARG A 314 -15.21 2.40 4.28
CA ARG A 314 -13.99 3.18 4.04
C ARG A 314 -12.98 2.25 3.41
N ASP A 315 -12.27 2.73 2.39
CA ASP A 315 -11.17 1.97 1.84
C ASP A 315 -10.04 1.81 2.88
N GLN A 316 -9.03 1.01 2.54
CA GLN A 316 -7.89 0.75 3.42
C GLN A 316 -7.10 2.02 3.75
N ALA A 317 -7.19 3.08 2.92
CA ALA A 317 -6.62 4.41 3.12
C ALA A 317 -7.52 5.31 4.02
N GLY A 318 -8.70 4.84 4.42
CA GLY A 318 -9.66 5.58 5.25
C GLY A 318 -10.62 6.49 4.48
N ASN A 319 -10.55 6.49 3.15
CA ASN A 319 -11.41 7.31 2.29
C ASN A 319 -12.84 6.73 2.27
N PRO A 320 -13.89 7.56 2.44
CA PRO A 320 -15.26 7.07 2.40
C PRO A 320 -15.67 6.64 0.97
N ALA A 321 -16.58 5.68 0.87
CA ALA A 321 -17.40 5.53 -0.34
C ALA A 321 -18.26 6.79 -0.52
N VAL A 322 -18.31 7.36 -1.72
CA VAL A 322 -19.15 8.54 -1.99
C VAL A 322 -20.18 8.20 -3.06
N ALA A 323 -21.44 8.58 -2.78
CA ALA A 323 -22.54 8.49 -3.72
C ALA A 323 -22.36 9.57 -4.79
N VAL A 324 -22.20 9.19 -6.06
CA VAL A 324 -22.46 9.99 -7.26
C VAL A 324 -21.89 11.44 -7.22
N PRO A 325 -20.83 11.76 -7.98
CA PRO A 325 -20.23 13.10 -8.03
C PRO A 325 -21.27 14.22 -8.23
N THR A 326 -21.19 15.30 -7.46
CA THR A 326 -21.91 16.57 -7.77
C THR A 326 -21.06 17.53 -8.60
N SER A 327 -19.79 17.19 -8.83
CA SER A 327 -18.81 17.94 -9.65
C SER A 327 -17.94 16.99 -10.48
N PRO A 328 -17.44 17.41 -11.66
CA PRO A 328 -16.42 16.67 -12.43
C PRO A 328 -15.10 16.43 -11.68
N SER A 329 -14.87 17.13 -10.55
CA SER A 329 -13.73 16.95 -9.66
C SER A 329 -14.00 16.02 -8.47
N GLU A 330 -15.21 15.47 -8.38
CA GLU A 330 -15.62 14.53 -7.33
C GLU A 330 -15.70 13.12 -7.94
N THR A 331 -14.71 12.69 -8.71
CA THR A 331 -14.68 11.34 -9.28
C THR A 331 -14.22 10.33 -8.24
N ILE A 332 -15.09 10.11 -7.24
CA ILE A 332 -14.96 8.97 -6.35
C ILE A 332 -15.07 7.69 -7.17
N LEU A 333 -14.41 6.62 -6.69
CA LEU A 333 -14.69 5.22 -7.03
C LEU A 333 -16.12 5.15 -7.58
N ARG A 334 -16.27 4.83 -8.86
CA ARG A 334 -17.58 4.51 -9.42
C ARG A 334 -18.03 3.18 -8.81
N ASN A 335 -18.20 3.11 -7.49
CA ASN A 335 -19.04 2.10 -6.92
C ASN A 335 -20.46 2.50 -7.31
N THR A 336 -21.13 1.62 -8.03
CA THR A 336 -22.50 1.86 -8.43
C THR A 336 -23.43 1.88 -7.21
N GLN A 337 -22.95 1.47 -6.03
CA GLN A 337 -23.69 1.37 -4.77
C GLN A 337 -22.83 1.77 -3.56
N VAL A 338 -23.21 2.85 -2.88
CA VAL A 338 -22.57 3.31 -1.63
C VAL A 338 -22.55 2.19 -0.60
N ASN A 339 -21.41 2.00 0.05
CA ASN A 339 -21.14 0.95 1.03
C ASN A 339 -21.14 -0.50 0.54
N GLN A 340 -21.22 -0.73 -0.78
CA GLN A 340 -21.05 -2.04 -1.41
C GLN A 340 -19.93 -1.93 -2.45
N PRO A 341 -18.66 -2.08 -2.03
CA PRO A 341 -17.53 -1.96 -2.94
C PRO A 341 -17.55 -3.09 -3.99
N GLU A 342 -17.33 -2.71 -5.25
CA GLU A 342 -17.17 -3.64 -6.37
C GLU A 342 -15.81 -4.34 -6.32
N PHE A 343 -15.67 -5.44 -7.06
CA PHE A 343 -14.40 -6.16 -7.14
C PHE A 343 -13.31 -5.27 -7.76
N LEU A 344 -12.24 -4.99 -7.02
CA LEU A 344 -11.12 -4.21 -7.54
C LEU A 344 -10.23 -5.05 -8.48
N GLY A 345 -10.32 -4.81 -9.78
CA GLY A 345 -9.40 -5.35 -10.79
C GLY A 345 -9.62 -6.83 -11.13
N ALA A 346 -10.87 -7.31 -11.22
CA ALA A 346 -11.14 -8.72 -11.56
C ALA A 346 -10.58 -9.13 -12.92
N GLU A 347 -10.30 -8.16 -13.79
CA GLU A 347 -9.82 -8.36 -15.16
C GLU A 347 -8.33 -8.02 -15.32
N TRP A 348 -7.62 -7.74 -14.21
CA TRP A 348 -6.25 -7.20 -14.25
C TRP A 348 -5.21 -8.14 -14.86
N GLY A 349 -5.52 -9.43 -15.01
CA GLY A 349 -4.63 -10.40 -15.63
C GLY A 349 -4.28 -10.09 -17.10
N SER A 350 -5.10 -9.30 -17.80
CA SER A 350 -4.85 -8.89 -19.20
C SER A 350 -4.07 -7.58 -19.33
N VAL A 351 -3.61 -6.98 -18.21
CA VAL A 351 -2.73 -5.81 -18.27
C VAL A 351 -1.35 -6.24 -18.74
N LEU A 352 -0.75 -5.49 -19.68
CA LEU A 352 0.55 -5.82 -20.26
C LEU A 352 1.62 -5.96 -19.15
N PRO A 353 2.32 -7.11 -19.06
CA PRO A 353 3.29 -7.37 -18.01
C PRO A 353 4.66 -6.74 -18.31
N PHE A 354 5.56 -6.78 -17.33
CA PHE A 354 6.95 -6.35 -17.41
C PHE A 354 7.88 -7.47 -17.91
N ALA A 355 7.90 -8.61 -17.23
CA ALA A 355 8.81 -9.73 -17.49
C ALA A 355 8.09 -11.06 -17.76
N LEU A 356 6.77 -11.16 -17.47
CA LEU A 356 5.99 -12.37 -17.74
C LEU A 356 5.87 -12.63 -19.25
N ASP A 357 5.96 -13.90 -19.64
CA ASP A 357 5.90 -14.29 -21.05
C ASP A 357 4.73 -15.25 -21.39
N GLN A 358 4.65 -15.63 -22.66
CA GLN A 358 3.55 -16.46 -23.17
C GLN A 358 3.59 -17.91 -22.64
N GLU A 359 4.76 -18.40 -22.20
CA GLU A 359 4.92 -19.74 -21.62
C GLU A 359 4.34 -19.82 -20.19
N ASP A 360 4.31 -18.68 -19.48
CA ASP A 360 3.67 -18.55 -18.17
C ASP A 360 2.14 -18.45 -18.24
N LEU A 361 1.59 -18.10 -19.41
CA LEU A 361 0.20 -17.72 -19.59
C LEU A 361 -0.72 -18.89 -19.93
N THR A 362 -1.75 -19.09 -19.09
CA THR A 362 -2.94 -19.88 -19.43
C THR A 362 -4.15 -18.96 -19.60
N ILE A 363 -4.90 -19.10 -20.69
CA ILE A 363 -6.12 -18.32 -20.96
C ILE A 363 -7.34 -19.19 -20.72
N PHE A 364 -8.28 -18.68 -19.93
CA PHE A 364 -9.56 -19.30 -19.64
C PHE A 364 -10.72 -18.41 -20.07
N THR A 365 -11.79 -19.00 -20.62
CA THR A 365 -12.96 -18.23 -21.07
C THR A 365 -14.17 -18.47 -20.15
N ARG A 366 -14.81 -17.41 -19.67
CA ARG A 366 -16.11 -17.43 -18.97
C ARG A 366 -16.96 -16.27 -19.47
N ASP A 367 -18.20 -16.58 -19.85
CA ASP A 367 -19.20 -15.59 -20.32
C ASP A 367 -18.68 -14.68 -21.45
N ASP A 368 -18.06 -15.31 -22.48
CA ASP A 368 -17.46 -14.65 -23.64
C ASP A 368 -16.32 -13.66 -23.31
N PHE A 369 -15.73 -13.74 -22.11
CA PHE A 369 -14.54 -13.00 -21.71
C PHE A 369 -13.37 -13.95 -21.39
N ASP A 370 -12.18 -13.57 -21.85
CA ASP A 370 -10.93 -14.31 -21.66
C ASP A 370 -10.16 -13.77 -20.45
N TYR A 371 -10.06 -14.59 -19.41
CA TYR A 371 -9.22 -14.36 -18.24
C TYR A 371 -7.81 -14.88 -18.49
N TRP A 372 -6.83 -13.99 -18.34
CA TRP A 372 -5.42 -14.29 -18.52
C TRP A 372 -4.83 -14.63 -17.16
N VAL A 373 -4.27 -15.84 -17.03
CA VAL A 373 -3.77 -16.39 -15.77
C VAL A 373 -2.31 -16.78 -15.95
N TYR A 374 -1.43 -15.92 -15.47
CA TYR A 374 0.01 -16.16 -15.44
C TYR A 374 0.40 -17.00 -14.21
N HIS A 375 1.35 -17.94 -14.41
CA HIS A 375 1.79 -18.90 -13.41
C HIS A 375 0.63 -19.62 -12.71
N ASP A 376 -0.34 -20.14 -13.49
CA ASP A 376 -1.54 -20.77 -12.95
C ASP A 376 -1.22 -21.90 -11.96
N PRO A 377 -1.56 -21.75 -10.66
CA PRO A 377 -1.31 -22.78 -9.65
C PRO A 377 -2.30 -23.94 -9.70
N GLY A 378 -3.30 -23.87 -10.58
CA GLY A 378 -4.48 -24.72 -10.56
C GLY A 378 -5.52 -24.27 -9.53
N GLY A 379 -6.67 -24.93 -9.55
CA GLY A 379 -7.82 -24.55 -8.72
C GLY A 379 -7.58 -24.75 -7.22
N PRO A 380 -8.14 -23.86 -6.36
CA PRO A 380 -8.08 -24.02 -4.91
C PRO A 380 -8.93 -25.22 -4.46
N PRO A 381 -8.76 -25.69 -3.20
CA PRO A 381 -9.71 -26.60 -2.57
C PRO A 381 -11.13 -26.06 -2.70
N SER A 382 -12.10 -26.93 -2.98
CA SER A 382 -13.48 -26.53 -3.28
C SER A 382 -14.49 -27.20 -2.35
N PHE A 383 -15.64 -26.57 -2.19
CA PHE A 383 -16.81 -27.06 -1.45
C PHE A 383 -17.53 -28.20 -2.21
N ALA A 384 -16.78 -29.13 -2.79
CA ALA A 384 -17.23 -30.34 -3.43
C ALA A 384 -16.03 -31.22 -3.81
N GLY A 385 -16.28 -32.49 -4.10
CA GLY A 385 -15.29 -33.37 -4.72
C GLY A 385 -14.16 -33.77 -3.75
N VAL A 386 -12.99 -34.08 -4.32
CA VAL A 386 -11.89 -34.74 -3.60
C VAL A 386 -11.09 -33.81 -2.67
N LEU A 387 -11.22 -32.49 -2.82
CA LEU A 387 -10.51 -31.49 -2.00
C LEU A 387 -11.41 -30.83 -0.93
N MET A 388 -12.58 -31.42 -0.68
CA MET A 388 -13.55 -30.90 0.30
C MET A 388 -12.98 -30.88 1.72
N GLU A 389 -12.18 -31.89 2.09
CA GLU A 389 -11.58 -31.95 3.43
C GLU A 389 -10.57 -30.82 3.62
N GLU A 390 -9.75 -30.52 2.61
CA GLU A 390 -8.79 -29.41 2.62
C GLU A 390 -9.49 -28.05 2.60
N TYR A 391 -10.64 -27.92 1.92
CA TYR A 391 -11.50 -26.73 1.99
C TYR A 391 -11.93 -26.49 3.44
N LEU A 392 -12.57 -27.49 4.06
CA LEU A 392 -13.08 -27.39 5.44
C LEU A 392 -11.94 -27.12 6.44
N TRP A 393 -10.82 -27.83 6.30
CA TRP A 393 -9.65 -27.64 7.15
C TRP A 393 -9.10 -26.22 7.03
N SER A 394 -8.91 -25.71 5.80
CA SER A 394 -8.29 -24.40 5.57
C SER A 394 -9.10 -23.26 6.19
N PHE A 395 -10.44 -23.29 6.09
CA PHE A 395 -11.27 -22.29 6.78
C PHE A 395 -11.30 -22.50 8.29
N SER A 396 -11.28 -23.74 8.78
CA SER A 396 -11.26 -24.04 10.22
C SER A 396 -9.98 -23.53 10.90
N VAL A 397 -8.86 -23.46 10.19
CA VAL A 397 -7.62 -22.82 10.68
C VAL A 397 -7.88 -21.33 10.98
N VAL A 398 -8.57 -20.62 10.09
CA VAL A 398 -8.90 -19.19 10.29
C VAL A 398 -9.78 -18.98 11.52
N ALA A 399 -10.84 -19.78 11.66
CA ALA A 399 -11.70 -19.74 12.84
C ALA A 399 -10.92 -20.04 14.13
N THR A 400 -10.02 -21.02 14.08
CA THR A 400 -9.18 -21.41 15.21
C THR A 400 -8.20 -20.30 15.61
N TRP A 401 -7.49 -19.71 14.66
CA TRP A 401 -6.49 -18.68 14.93
C TRP A 401 -7.09 -17.37 15.43
N SER A 402 -8.38 -17.15 15.22
CA SER A 402 -9.12 -16.05 15.88
C SER A 402 -9.10 -16.16 17.41
N SER A 403 -8.94 -17.38 17.96
CA SER A 403 -8.77 -17.57 19.41
C SER A 403 -7.44 -17.04 19.95
N HIS A 404 -6.45 -16.78 19.08
CA HIS A 404 -5.11 -16.34 19.45
C HIS A 404 -4.98 -14.82 19.61
N LEU A 405 -6.10 -14.08 19.47
CA LEU A 405 -6.13 -12.62 19.49
C LEU A 405 -6.35 -12.04 20.90
N ASP A 406 -6.46 -12.89 21.93
CA ASP A 406 -6.66 -12.43 23.31
C ASP A 406 -5.32 -12.05 23.96
N PRO A 407 -5.09 -10.79 24.35
CA PRO A 407 -3.89 -10.43 25.12
C PRO A 407 -3.79 -11.17 26.46
N ALA A 408 -4.89 -11.71 26.97
CA ALA A 408 -4.96 -12.46 28.21
C ALA A 408 -4.95 -13.99 28.02
N ASP A 409 -4.65 -14.52 26.83
CA ASP A 409 -4.60 -15.99 26.60
C ASP A 409 -3.51 -16.71 27.42
N GLY A 410 -2.54 -15.94 27.94
CA GLY A 410 -1.45 -16.45 28.80
C GLY A 410 -0.36 -17.20 28.05
N VAL A 411 -0.38 -17.22 26.71
CA VAL A 411 0.62 -17.87 25.88
C VAL A 411 1.72 -16.88 25.53
N MET A 412 2.97 -17.26 25.77
CA MET A 412 4.15 -16.49 25.37
C MET A 412 4.79 -17.12 24.14
N MET A 413 5.21 -16.31 23.18
CA MET A 413 5.85 -16.73 21.93
C MET A 413 7.19 -16.02 21.76
N ASP A 414 8.24 -16.74 21.37
CA ASP A 414 9.49 -16.13 20.91
C ASP A 414 9.29 -15.62 19.48
N ILE A 415 9.34 -14.30 19.31
CA ILE A 415 9.12 -13.64 18.01
C ILE A 415 10.42 -13.22 17.31
N SER A 416 11.57 -13.62 17.85
CA SER A 416 12.88 -13.31 17.28
C SER A 416 13.26 -14.27 16.14
N PRO A 417 14.30 -13.94 15.35
CA PRO A 417 14.85 -14.87 14.36
C PRO A 417 15.45 -16.14 14.99
N ALA A 418 15.60 -16.24 16.31
CA ALA A 418 16.03 -17.47 16.96
C ALA A 418 15.01 -18.60 16.81
N SER A 419 13.72 -18.26 16.69
CA SER A 419 12.61 -19.22 16.59
C SER A 419 11.77 -19.06 15.31
N LEU A 420 11.76 -17.88 14.68
CA LEU A 420 10.95 -17.59 13.50
C LEU A 420 11.80 -17.47 12.23
N GLY A 421 11.22 -17.86 11.09
CA GLY A 421 11.85 -17.80 9.77
C GLY A 421 12.68 -19.03 9.44
N ASN A 422 13.60 -18.88 8.48
CA ASN A 422 14.46 -19.96 7.95
C ASN A 422 13.64 -21.12 7.33
N ILE A 423 12.58 -20.80 6.61
CA ILE A 423 11.73 -21.80 5.95
C ILE A 423 12.47 -22.34 4.71
N SER A 424 12.73 -23.64 4.73
CA SER A 424 13.51 -24.33 3.69
C SER A 424 12.69 -24.76 2.47
N SER A 425 11.38 -24.99 2.62
CA SER A 425 10.49 -25.39 1.53
C SER A 425 9.03 -25.11 1.82
N TYR A 426 8.23 -24.96 0.76
CA TYR A 426 6.77 -24.84 0.83
C TYR A 426 6.09 -26.12 0.33
N PRO A 427 4.90 -26.45 0.86
CA PRO A 427 4.10 -27.55 0.32
C PRO A 427 3.66 -27.24 -1.12
N SER A 428 3.71 -28.25 -1.99
CA SER A 428 3.31 -28.12 -3.40
C SER A 428 1.86 -28.51 -3.68
N SER A 429 1.10 -28.90 -2.65
CA SER A 429 -0.32 -29.24 -2.77
C SER A 429 -1.07 -29.01 -1.46
N PRO A 430 -2.41 -28.87 -1.50
CA PRO A 430 -3.22 -28.65 -0.31
C PRO A 430 -3.07 -29.70 0.80
N ALA A 431 -2.83 -30.96 0.43
CA ALA A 431 -2.61 -32.04 1.39
C ALA A 431 -1.36 -31.83 2.27
N GLY A 432 -0.41 -30.99 1.85
CA GLY A 432 0.79 -30.65 2.62
C GLY A 432 0.57 -29.52 3.63
N TYR A 433 -0.50 -28.72 3.52
CA TYR A 433 -0.72 -27.55 4.37
C TYR A 433 -0.82 -27.89 5.86
N PRO A 434 -1.43 -29.01 6.31
CA PRO A 434 -1.47 -29.38 7.73
C PRO A 434 -0.12 -29.75 8.35
N LEU A 435 0.91 -30.03 7.52
CA LEU A 435 2.28 -30.24 8.00
C LEU A 435 3.07 -28.93 8.08
N PHE A 436 2.64 -27.91 7.34
CA PHE A 436 3.28 -26.61 7.29
C PHE A 436 2.71 -25.65 8.34
N TYR A 437 1.38 -25.59 8.49
CA TYR A 437 0.71 -24.70 9.45
C TYR A 437 0.29 -25.43 10.72
N ASP A 438 0.65 -24.87 11.89
CA ASP A 438 0.14 -25.37 13.17
C ASP A 438 -1.26 -24.79 13.44
N MET A 439 -2.28 -25.63 13.23
CA MET A 439 -3.67 -25.24 13.45
C MET A 439 -3.94 -24.81 14.90
N ILE A 440 -3.33 -25.45 15.90
CA ILE A 440 -3.67 -25.27 17.31
C ILE A 440 -2.85 -24.17 17.97
N ASN A 441 -1.53 -24.16 17.74
CA ASN A 441 -0.66 -23.20 18.41
C ASN A 441 -0.44 -21.93 17.58
N GLY A 442 -0.72 -21.99 16.28
CA GLY A 442 -0.44 -20.92 15.33
C GLY A 442 0.99 -20.97 14.79
N GLY A 443 1.21 -20.26 13.68
CA GLY A 443 2.51 -20.20 12.99
C GLY A 443 2.67 -21.26 11.90
N ASP A 444 3.90 -21.37 11.39
CA ASP A 444 4.29 -22.25 10.31
C ASP A 444 5.49 -23.14 10.68
N SER A 445 6.08 -23.80 9.69
CA SER A 445 7.25 -24.68 9.84
C SER A 445 8.58 -23.93 10.01
N SER A 446 8.56 -22.72 10.58
CA SER A 446 9.75 -21.94 10.90
C SER A 446 10.77 -22.79 11.68
N GLU A 447 12.03 -22.72 11.27
CA GLU A 447 13.16 -23.42 11.91
C GLU A 447 13.97 -22.49 12.82
N GLY A 448 13.94 -21.18 12.54
CA GLY A 448 14.77 -20.18 13.20
C GLY A 448 16.25 -20.27 12.82
N TYR A 449 17.05 -19.33 13.34
CA TYR A 449 18.49 -19.21 13.11
C TYR A 449 19.25 -19.23 14.44
N GLU A 450 20.28 -20.06 14.53
CA GLU A 450 21.13 -20.06 15.73
C GLU A 450 22.03 -18.83 15.81
N VAL A 451 22.58 -18.36 14.67
CA VAL A 451 23.64 -17.35 14.61
C VAL A 451 23.39 -16.37 13.47
N ASN A 452 23.58 -15.07 13.73
CA ASN A 452 23.62 -14.03 12.72
C ASN A 452 24.92 -14.16 11.89
N PRO A 453 24.84 -14.41 10.59
CA PRO A 453 26.03 -14.68 9.76
C PRO A 453 26.92 -13.45 9.54
N LYS A 454 26.43 -12.23 9.82
CA LYS A 454 27.18 -10.98 9.66
C LYS A 454 27.95 -10.59 10.92
N THR A 455 27.43 -10.93 12.10
CA THR A 455 28.04 -10.56 13.38
C THR A 455 28.72 -11.74 14.08
N GLY A 456 28.31 -12.98 13.77
CA GLY A 456 28.75 -14.19 14.46
C GLY A 456 28.14 -14.37 15.85
N ALA A 457 27.22 -13.50 16.27
CA ALA A 457 26.49 -13.60 17.53
C ALA A 457 25.22 -14.44 17.36
N ALA A 458 24.75 -15.07 18.44
CA ALA A 458 23.46 -15.74 18.44
C ALA A 458 22.32 -14.72 18.29
N TYR A 459 21.20 -15.13 17.67
CA TYR A 459 19.98 -14.33 17.75
C TYR A 459 19.40 -14.46 19.17
N GLU A 460 19.09 -13.32 19.79
CA GLU A 460 18.57 -13.28 21.16
C GLU A 460 17.05 -13.51 21.15
N PRO A 461 16.52 -14.49 21.91
CA PRO A 461 15.08 -14.71 22.03
C PRO A 461 14.31 -13.50 22.56
N GLN A 462 13.11 -13.28 22.03
CA GLN A 462 12.20 -12.21 22.44
C GLN A 462 10.81 -12.78 22.71
N PHE A 463 10.54 -13.11 23.98
CA PHE A 463 9.25 -13.65 24.39
C PHE A 463 8.23 -12.54 24.65
N VAL A 464 7.13 -12.56 23.90
CA VAL A 464 5.98 -11.63 24.04
C VAL A 464 4.66 -12.40 24.14
N PRO A 465 3.59 -11.79 24.69
CA PRO A 465 2.26 -12.41 24.67
C PRO A 465 1.82 -12.68 23.22
N ARG A 466 1.34 -13.88 22.94
CA ARG A 466 0.89 -14.28 21.59
C ARG A 466 -0.24 -13.38 21.10
N GLY A 467 -1.21 -13.06 21.96
CA GLY A 467 -2.30 -12.14 21.64
C GLY A 467 -1.86 -10.74 21.24
N ASP A 468 -0.76 -10.24 21.80
CA ASP A 468 -0.19 -8.96 21.35
C ASP A 468 0.49 -9.11 20.00
N TYR A 469 1.33 -10.14 19.82
CA TYR A 469 2.05 -10.37 18.57
C TYR A 469 1.12 -10.58 17.37
N THR A 470 0.08 -11.40 17.50
CA THR A 470 -0.82 -11.73 16.39
C THR A 470 -1.64 -10.52 15.93
N ARG A 471 -2.12 -9.68 16.87
CA ARG A 471 -2.81 -8.42 16.56
C ARG A 471 -1.89 -7.38 15.94
N VAL A 472 -0.69 -7.21 16.50
CA VAL A 472 0.35 -6.32 15.94
C VAL A 472 0.69 -6.74 14.51
N LEU A 473 0.89 -8.03 14.29
CA LEU A 473 1.26 -8.55 12.99
C LEU A 473 0.14 -8.35 11.95
N ALA A 474 -1.11 -8.62 12.34
CA ALA A 474 -2.28 -8.40 11.51
C ALA A 474 -2.39 -6.93 11.08
N GLU A 475 -2.15 -5.95 11.98
CA GLU A 475 -2.21 -4.52 11.64
C GLU A 475 -0.97 -4.03 10.87
N PHE A 476 0.23 -4.52 11.22
CA PHE A 476 1.47 -4.11 10.57
C PHE A 476 1.44 -4.45 9.06
N TRP A 477 1.07 -5.67 8.71
CA TRP A 477 0.98 -6.09 7.30
C TRP A 477 -0.41 -5.82 6.69
N ALA A 478 -1.38 -5.30 7.44
CA ALA A 478 -2.64 -4.82 6.87
C ALA A 478 -2.48 -3.53 6.08
N ASP A 479 -1.36 -2.83 6.21
CA ASP A 479 -1.09 -1.59 5.47
C ASP A 479 -2.23 -0.57 5.62
N GLY A 480 -2.48 -0.11 6.85
CA GLY A 480 -3.62 0.74 7.20
C GLY A 480 -3.66 2.14 6.54
N PRO A 481 -4.52 3.07 7.04
CA PRO A 481 -4.93 4.31 6.36
C PRO A 481 -3.84 5.30 5.89
N LYS A 482 -2.60 5.13 6.34
CA LYS A 482 -1.47 6.01 6.03
C LYS A 482 -0.33 5.27 5.33
N SER A 483 -0.62 4.10 4.77
CA SER A 483 0.33 3.22 4.12
C SER A 483 0.40 3.47 2.60
N GLU A 484 1.37 2.81 1.99
CA GLU A 484 1.67 2.84 0.57
C GLU A 484 1.07 1.62 -0.15
N THR A 485 0.11 0.91 0.47
CA THR A 485 -0.37 -0.44 0.10
C THR A 485 0.76 -1.50 0.05
N PRO A 486 0.46 -2.80 -0.09
CA PRO A 486 1.50 -3.84 -0.09
C PRO A 486 2.67 -3.62 -1.05
N PRO A 487 2.47 -3.25 -2.33
CA PRO A 487 3.61 -3.03 -3.23
C PRO A 487 4.48 -1.84 -2.80
N GLY A 488 3.89 -0.75 -2.29
CA GLY A 488 4.66 0.42 -1.84
C GLY A 488 5.38 0.20 -0.51
N HIS A 489 4.86 -0.65 0.38
CA HIS A 489 5.54 -1.05 1.61
C HIS A 489 6.92 -1.64 1.29
N TRP A 490 7.03 -2.48 0.26
CA TRP A 490 8.32 -3.05 -0.15
C TRP A 490 9.30 -2.03 -0.73
N PHE A 491 8.82 -0.90 -1.28
CA PHE A 491 9.68 0.25 -1.62
C PHE A 491 10.18 0.99 -0.38
N VAL A 492 9.37 1.12 0.67
CA VAL A 492 9.82 1.66 1.97
C VAL A 492 10.92 0.78 2.56
N ILE A 493 10.77 -0.55 2.51
CA ILE A 493 11.80 -1.50 2.95
C ILE A 493 13.07 -1.36 2.09
N LEU A 494 12.93 -1.27 0.76
CA LEU A 494 14.06 -1.04 -0.15
C LEU A 494 14.80 0.26 0.18
N ASN A 495 14.08 1.35 0.46
CA ASN A 495 14.69 2.63 0.86
C ASN A 495 15.51 2.48 2.15
N GLN A 496 14.98 1.76 3.15
CA GLN A 496 15.70 1.49 4.40
C GLN A 496 16.96 0.64 4.18
N VAL A 497 16.90 -0.34 3.26
CA VAL A 497 18.06 -1.13 2.84
C VAL A 497 19.10 -0.24 2.15
N ASN A 498 18.66 0.60 1.21
CA ASN A 498 19.52 1.52 0.44
C ASN A 498 20.24 2.53 1.34
N ASP A 499 19.57 2.99 2.40
CA ASP A 499 20.07 3.97 3.36
C ASP A 499 20.96 3.30 4.44
N HIS A 500 21.04 1.97 4.49
CA HIS A 500 21.80 1.29 5.53
C HIS A 500 23.33 1.38 5.30
N PRO A 501 24.12 1.81 6.31
CA PRO A 501 25.56 2.04 6.16
C PRO A 501 26.41 0.80 5.88
N LEU A 502 25.87 -0.40 6.09
CA LEU A 502 26.55 -1.68 5.78
C LEU A 502 26.15 -2.25 4.41
N LEU A 503 25.28 -1.59 3.64
CA LEU A 503 25.00 -2.01 2.28
C LEU A 503 26.17 -1.63 1.37
N GLU A 504 26.74 -2.62 0.69
CA GLU A 504 27.59 -2.36 -0.47
C GLU A 504 26.71 -2.31 -1.73
N LYS A 505 26.56 -1.13 -2.33
CA LYS A 505 25.76 -0.91 -3.56
C LYS A 505 26.44 -1.51 -4.80
N ARG A 506 26.47 -2.84 -4.86
CA ARG A 506 26.99 -3.66 -5.97
C ARG A 506 25.84 -4.48 -6.51
N PHE A 507 25.41 -4.21 -7.73
CA PHE A 507 24.29 -4.95 -8.31
C PHE A 507 24.61 -6.45 -8.38
N ALA A 508 23.69 -7.29 -7.90
CA ALA A 508 23.91 -8.73 -7.72
C ALA A 508 25.05 -9.10 -6.74
N GLY A 509 25.34 -8.22 -5.78
CA GLY A 509 26.38 -8.39 -4.76
C GLY A 509 27.81 -8.47 -5.30
N SER A 510 28.02 -8.14 -6.58
CA SER A 510 29.33 -8.26 -7.24
C SER A 510 29.56 -7.15 -8.27
N GLY A 511 30.75 -7.09 -8.86
CA GLY A 511 31.09 -6.04 -9.82
C GLY A 511 31.45 -4.70 -9.16
N PRO A 512 31.50 -3.59 -9.91
CA PRO A 512 31.86 -2.27 -9.39
C PRO A 512 30.82 -1.75 -8.38
N MET A 513 31.26 -0.87 -7.49
CA MET A 513 30.33 -0.15 -6.62
C MET A 513 29.65 0.92 -7.47
N LEU A 514 28.32 0.94 -7.42
CA LEU A 514 27.49 1.88 -8.14
C LEU A 514 27.36 3.18 -7.33
N ASP A 515 27.21 4.30 -8.02
CA ASP A 515 26.77 5.53 -7.36
C ASP A 515 25.29 5.43 -6.96
N ASP A 516 24.86 6.31 -6.06
CA ASP A 516 23.51 6.25 -5.49
C ASP A 516 22.41 6.37 -6.55
N LEU A 517 22.62 7.22 -7.58
CA LEU A 517 21.62 7.39 -8.62
C LEU A 517 21.48 6.14 -9.46
N GLU A 518 22.59 5.56 -9.92
CA GLU A 518 22.57 4.32 -10.69
C GLU A 518 21.98 3.16 -9.88
N TRP A 519 22.35 3.02 -8.60
CA TRP A 519 21.77 2.02 -7.72
C TRP A 519 20.25 2.19 -7.59
N ASP A 520 19.79 3.39 -7.25
CA ASP A 520 18.37 3.64 -7.00
C ASP A 520 17.51 3.42 -8.25
N VAL A 521 17.92 3.90 -9.43
CA VAL A 521 17.14 3.66 -10.67
C VAL A 521 17.09 2.18 -11.03
N LYS A 522 18.19 1.43 -10.90
CA LYS A 522 18.22 -0.01 -11.21
C LYS A 522 17.40 -0.81 -10.18
N ALA A 523 17.49 -0.47 -8.90
CA ALA A 523 16.75 -1.14 -7.84
C ALA A 523 15.23 -0.88 -7.93
N TYR A 524 14.82 0.38 -8.10
CA TYR A 524 13.40 0.73 -8.23
C TYR A 524 12.77 0.18 -9.50
N PHE A 525 13.50 0.19 -10.62
CA PHE A 525 13.03 -0.42 -11.86
C PHE A 525 12.76 -1.91 -11.69
N THR A 526 13.71 -2.64 -11.11
CA THR A 526 13.60 -4.08 -10.88
C THR A 526 12.45 -4.41 -9.92
N LEU A 527 12.37 -3.71 -8.79
CA LEU A 527 11.30 -3.93 -7.80
C LEU A 527 9.93 -3.51 -8.34
N GLY A 528 9.86 -2.38 -9.04
CA GLY A 528 8.63 -1.88 -9.66
C GLY A 528 8.06 -2.87 -10.65
N GLY A 529 8.89 -3.39 -11.56
CA GLY A 529 8.49 -4.43 -12.50
C GLY A 529 7.98 -5.70 -11.82
N ALA A 530 8.69 -6.18 -10.79
CA ALA A 530 8.25 -7.35 -10.01
C ALA A 530 6.91 -7.11 -9.29
N MET A 531 6.68 -5.91 -8.75
CA MET A 531 5.40 -5.57 -8.12
C MET A 531 4.28 -5.56 -9.17
N HIS A 532 4.53 -4.99 -10.34
CA HIS A 532 3.54 -5.00 -11.43
C HIS A 532 3.18 -6.41 -11.88
N ASP A 533 4.16 -7.29 -12.11
CA ASP A 533 3.92 -8.67 -12.53
C ASP A 533 3.26 -9.53 -11.44
N ALA A 534 3.58 -9.26 -10.17
CA ALA A 534 2.89 -9.87 -9.04
C ALA A 534 1.41 -9.47 -9.03
N ALA A 535 1.09 -8.21 -9.38
CA ALA A 535 -0.29 -7.74 -9.51
C ALA A 535 -1.02 -8.46 -10.66
N VAL A 536 -0.42 -8.49 -11.85
CA VAL A 536 -0.97 -9.16 -13.05
C VAL A 536 -1.26 -10.64 -12.76
N SER A 537 -0.29 -11.37 -12.21
CA SER A 537 -0.45 -12.79 -11.88
C SER A 537 -1.51 -13.02 -10.82
N ALA A 538 -1.41 -12.35 -9.66
CA ALA A 538 -2.33 -12.59 -8.56
C ALA A 538 -3.77 -12.19 -8.89
N TRP A 539 -3.99 -11.07 -9.59
CA TRP A 539 -5.34 -10.63 -9.95
C TRP A 539 -5.93 -11.37 -11.15
N GLY A 540 -5.13 -11.85 -12.09
CA GLY A 540 -5.60 -12.79 -13.12
C GLY A 540 -6.18 -14.06 -12.49
N ILE A 541 -5.46 -14.64 -11.52
CA ILE A 541 -5.91 -15.80 -10.73
C ILE A 541 -7.17 -15.48 -9.93
N LYS A 542 -7.19 -14.33 -9.22
CA LYS A 542 -8.36 -13.90 -8.44
C LYS A 542 -9.60 -13.70 -9.30
N GLY A 543 -9.45 -13.11 -10.48
CA GLY A 543 -10.55 -12.91 -11.43
C GLY A 543 -11.13 -14.22 -11.95
N TRP A 544 -10.24 -15.14 -12.35
CA TRP A 544 -10.65 -16.43 -12.89
C TRP A 544 -11.31 -17.33 -11.84
N TYR A 545 -10.56 -17.67 -10.78
CA TYR A 545 -11.03 -18.60 -9.76
C TYR A 545 -12.08 -18.00 -8.84
N ASP A 546 -12.07 -16.67 -8.69
CA ASP A 546 -13.11 -15.91 -7.99
C ASP A 546 -13.42 -16.48 -6.61
N TYR A 547 -12.40 -16.89 -5.85
CA TYR A 547 -12.57 -17.72 -4.66
C TYR A 547 -13.13 -16.95 -3.45
N ILE A 548 -13.95 -17.65 -2.66
CA ILE A 548 -14.65 -17.13 -1.48
C ILE A 548 -13.70 -16.65 -0.36
N ARG A 549 -14.14 -15.68 0.44
CA ARG A 549 -13.42 -15.17 1.62
C ARG A 549 -13.84 -15.88 2.92
N PRO A 550 -12.99 -15.90 3.98
CA PRO A 550 -13.30 -16.57 5.23
C PRO A 550 -14.61 -16.14 5.90
N ILE A 551 -14.94 -14.85 5.96
CA ILE A 551 -16.19 -14.39 6.60
C ILE A 551 -17.43 -15.01 5.94
N SER A 552 -17.46 -15.05 4.61
CA SER A 552 -18.56 -15.63 3.84
C SER A 552 -18.62 -17.15 4.02
N ALA A 553 -17.47 -17.83 3.89
CA ALA A 553 -17.40 -19.28 3.99
C ALA A 553 -17.72 -19.78 5.41
N LEU A 554 -17.10 -19.21 6.45
CA LEU A 554 -17.29 -19.64 7.83
C LEU A 554 -18.72 -19.47 8.32
N ARG A 555 -19.36 -18.33 8.03
CA ARG A 555 -20.76 -18.09 8.42
C ARG A 555 -21.71 -19.07 7.71
N ALA A 556 -21.49 -19.32 6.43
CA ALA A 556 -22.29 -20.26 5.66
C ALA A 556 -22.08 -21.73 6.10
N LEU A 557 -20.84 -22.14 6.35
CA LEU A 557 -20.52 -23.46 6.88
C LEU A 557 -21.13 -23.68 8.27
N ALA A 558 -21.16 -22.64 9.11
CA ALA A 558 -21.77 -22.70 10.43
C ALA A 558 -23.29 -22.89 10.37
N GLU A 559 -23.98 -22.28 9.41
CA GLU A 559 -25.43 -22.48 9.19
C GLU A 559 -25.77 -23.91 8.76
N LEU A 560 -24.85 -24.60 8.08
CA LEU A 560 -25.04 -26.01 7.71
C LEU A 560 -25.01 -26.95 8.92
N GLY A 561 -24.32 -26.56 10.00
CA GLY A 561 -24.11 -27.37 11.20
C GLY A 561 -22.69 -27.95 11.26
N GLN A 562 -22.54 -29.10 11.94
CA GLN A 562 -21.23 -29.73 12.18
C GLN A 562 -21.02 -31.04 11.40
N SER A 563 -19.79 -31.33 10.99
CA SER A 563 -19.45 -32.52 10.18
C SER A 563 -18.67 -33.62 10.91
N THR A 564 -18.38 -33.47 12.21
CA THR A 564 -17.51 -34.39 12.96
C THR A 564 -18.22 -35.63 13.50
N ASP A 565 -19.40 -35.49 14.13
CA ASP A 565 -20.12 -36.62 14.73
C ASP A 565 -21.51 -36.82 14.08
N PRO A 566 -21.72 -37.89 13.29
CA PRO A 566 -23.01 -38.19 12.67
C PRO A 566 -24.14 -38.50 13.66
N ASN A 567 -23.83 -38.72 14.93
CA ASN A 567 -24.82 -39.02 15.98
C ASN A 567 -25.13 -37.82 16.88
N ALA A 568 -24.40 -36.71 16.74
CA ALA A 568 -24.63 -35.50 17.51
C ALA A 568 -25.69 -34.59 16.84
N ALA A 569 -26.14 -33.58 17.59
CA ALA A 569 -27.05 -32.57 17.07
C ALA A 569 -26.42 -31.79 15.90
N SER A 570 -27.28 -31.22 15.05
CA SER A 570 -26.88 -30.36 13.93
C SER A 570 -25.85 -30.99 12.98
N TYR A 571 -25.84 -32.33 12.87
CA TYR A 571 -24.92 -33.00 11.95
C TYR A 571 -25.29 -32.71 10.49
N ASN A 572 -24.28 -32.31 9.74
CA ASN A 572 -24.32 -32.19 8.29
C ASN A 572 -22.93 -32.56 7.74
N PRO A 573 -22.83 -33.52 6.80
CA PRO A 573 -21.54 -33.95 6.25
C PRO A 573 -20.77 -32.80 5.57
N ASN A 574 -21.46 -31.73 5.17
CA ASN A 574 -20.84 -30.55 4.55
C ASN A 574 -20.71 -29.37 5.54
N GLY A 575 -21.02 -29.57 6.82
CA GLY A 575 -20.86 -28.58 7.88
C GLY A 575 -19.41 -28.39 8.30
N ILE A 576 -19.18 -27.46 9.24
CA ILE A 576 -17.83 -27.20 9.77
C ILE A 576 -17.41 -28.30 10.76
N PRO A 577 -16.15 -28.80 10.73
CA PRO A 577 -15.70 -29.77 11.71
C PRO A 577 -15.62 -29.14 13.11
N LEU A 578 -16.10 -29.87 14.12
CA LEU A 578 -15.91 -29.53 15.52
C LEU A 578 -14.45 -29.72 15.93
N GLN A 579 -13.99 -28.81 16.78
CA GLN A 579 -12.68 -28.84 17.40
C GLN A 579 -12.80 -28.42 18.86
N GLN A 580 -12.57 -29.35 19.76
CA GLN A 580 -12.77 -29.13 21.19
C GLN A 580 -12.03 -27.88 21.68
N GLY A 581 -12.74 -27.02 22.41
CA GLY A 581 -12.25 -25.75 22.95
C GLY A 581 -12.18 -24.60 21.94
N LEU A 582 -12.48 -24.83 20.66
CA LEU A 582 -12.27 -23.87 19.57
C LEU A 582 -13.49 -23.71 18.65
N ILE A 583 -14.07 -24.83 18.19
CA ILE A 583 -15.28 -24.88 17.36
C ILE A 583 -16.21 -25.93 17.96
N GLU A 584 -17.34 -25.51 18.51
CA GLU A 584 -18.24 -26.38 19.28
C GLU A 584 -19.71 -26.11 18.95
N LEU A 585 -20.59 -26.99 19.43
CA LEU A 585 -22.01 -26.70 19.50
C LEU A 585 -22.30 -25.86 20.74
N VAL A 586 -23.23 -24.92 20.62
CA VAL A 586 -23.81 -24.22 21.76
C VAL A 586 -24.58 -25.21 22.62
N ASP A 587 -24.28 -25.21 23.91
CA ASP A 587 -24.91 -25.98 24.96
C ASP A 587 -25.84 -25.08 25.80
N SER A 588 -26.84 -25.67 26.47
CA SER A 588 -27.78 -24.96 27.35
C SER A 588 -27.12 -24.20 28.52
N THR A 589 -25.90 -24.58 28.91
CA THR A 589 -25.14 -23.93 29.99
C THR A 589 -24.22 -22.82 29.51
N ASP A 590 -24.03 -22.67 28.19
CA ASP A 590 -23.29 -21.55 27.62
C ASP A 590 -24.04 -20.23 27.86
N SER A 591 -23.30 -19.16 28.14
CA SER A 591 -23.89 -17.81 28.26
C SER A 591 -24.53 -17.30 26.96
N ILE A 592 -24.14 -17.89 25.82
CA ILE A 592 -24.65 -17.58 24.49
C ILE A 592 -25.81 -18.48 24.04
N SER A 593 -26.37 -19.31 24.93
CA SER A 593 -27.52 -20.19 24.61
C SER A 593 -28.80 -19.43 24.24
N GLY A 594 -28.88 -18.15 24.62
CA GLY A 594 -29.98 -17.24 24.29
C GLY A 594 -31.24 -17.45 25.13
N PHE A 595 -32.31 -16.73 24.80
CA PHE A 595 -33.54 -16.82 25.57
C PHE A 595 -34.25 -18.15 25.29
N ARG A 596 -34.41 -18.98 26.32
CA ARG A 596 -35.00 -20.34 26.22
C ARG A 596 -34.21 -21.25 25.27
N ASP A 597 -32.89 -21.21 25.35
CA ASP A 597 -32.00 -22.12 24.62
C ASP A 597 -32.13 -22.00 23.09
N GLU A 598 -32.50 -20.82 22.56
CA GLU A 598 -32.77 -20.62 21.13
C GLU A 598 -31.55 -20.82 20.23
N HIS A 599 -30.34 -20.69 20.78
CA HIS A 599 -29.09 -20.94 20.05
C HIS A 599 -28.51 -22.33 20.31
N VAL A 600 -29.08 -23.16 21.21
CA VAL A 600 -28.55 -24.49 21.51
C VAL A 600 -28.54 -25.35 20.24
N GLY A 601 -27.39 -25.98 19.98
CA GLY A 601 -27.13 -26.75 18.77
C GLY A 601 -26.65 -25.91 17.56
N LYS A 602 -26.58 -24.58 17.66
CA LYS A 602 -25.82 -23.78 16.68
C LYS A 602 -24.32 -23.96 16.88
N ILE A 603 -23.52 -23.56 15.88
CA ILE A 603 -22.06 -23.55 15.99
C ILE A 603 -21.61 -22.29 16.75
N LYS A 604 -20.63 -22.45 17.65
CA LYS A 604 -19.91 -21.38 18.33
C LYS A 604 -18.40 -21.47 18.04
N PHE A 605 -17.76 -20.32 17.94
CA PHE A 605 -16.31 -20.19 17.83
C PHE A 605 -15.73 -19.56 19.08
N ARG A 606 -14.55 -20.02 19.52
CA ARG A 606 -13.71 -19.31 20.47
C ARG A 606 -12.91 -18.28 19.66
N ALA A 607 -13.39 -17.05 19.59
CA ALA A 607 -12.90 -16.06 18.63
C ALA A 607 -12.91 -14.64 19.22
N TRP A 608 -12.20 -13.73 18.55
CA TRP A 608 -12.29 -12.29 18.83
C TRP A 608 -13.75 -11.85 18.80
N GLN A 609 -14.19 -11.11 19.81
CA GLN A 609 -15.61 -10.84 20.01
C GLN A 609 -16.23 -9.94 18.94
N GLY A 610 -15.41 -9.24 18.16
CA GLY A 610 -15.88 -8.39 17.06
C GLY A 610 -15.98 -6.91 17.42
N PRO A 611 -16.31 -6.07 16.43
CA PRO A 611 -16.32 -4.62 16.57
C PRO A 611 -17.38 -4.08 17.53
N ASP A 612 -18.45 -4.84 17.81
CA ASP A 612 -19.52 -4.42 18.73
C ASP A 612 -19.06 -4.32 20.20
N PHE A 613 -17.87 -4.83 20.51
CA PHE A 613 -17.23 -4.75 21.82
C PHE A 613 -16.19 -3.62 21.92
N ILE A 614 -16.08 -2.78 20.89
CA ILE A 614 -15.18 -1.62 20.83
C ILE A 614 -16.01 -0.35 20.65
N GLU A 615 -16.15 0.47 21.70
CA GLU A 615 -16.75 1.80 21.62
C GLU A 615 -15.69 2.88 21.35
N ASP A 616 -14.54 2.79 22.04
CA ASP A 616 -13.37 3.63 21.88
C ASP A 616 -12.13 2.75 21.59
N PRO A 617 -11.65 2.69 20.33
CA PRO A 617 -10.47 1.92 19.96
C PRO A 617 -9.17 2.33 20.68
N SER A 618 -9.15 3.46 21.39
CA SER A 618 -8.00 3.91 22.18
C SER A 618 -8.05 3.52 23.66
N ALA A 619 -9.11 2.81 24.07
CA ALA A 619 -9.33 2.42 25.47
C ALA A 619 -9.92 1.01 25.63
N ASP A 620 -10.62 0.50 24.61
CA ASP A 620 -11.31 -0.77 24.67
C ASP A 620 -10.48 -1.89 24.05
N ILE A 621 -10.67 -3.10 24.57
CA ILE A 621 -10.14 -4.36 24.05
C ILE A 621 -11.31 -5.34 24.01
N ALA A 622 -11.62 -5.89 22.83
CA ALA A 622 -12.79 -6.76 22.68
C ALA A 622 -12.53 -8.15 23.27
N GLY A 623 -11.28 -8.63 23.23
CA GLY A 623 -10.88 -9.93 23.76
C GLY A 623 -11.47 -11.11 22.99
N VAL A 624 -11.29 -12.33 23.53
CA VAL A 624 -11.78 -13.57 22.92
C VAL A 624 -12.77 -14.27 23.84
N GLN A 625 -13.95 -14.61 23.30
CA GLN A 625 -14.94 -15.41 24.01
C GLN A 625 -15.58 -16.46 23.09
N TRP A 626 -16.47 -17.27 23.65
CA TRP A 626 -17.41 -18.03 22.84
C TRP A 626 -18.41 -17.07 22.21
N ILE A 627 -18.44 -17.02 20.89
CA ILE A 627 -19.42 -16.26 20.10
C ILE A 627 -20.19 -17.20 19.18
N LEU A 628 -21.39 -16.80 18.76
CA LEU A 628 -22.11 -17.51 17.72
C LEU A 628 -21.33 -17.38 16.41
N ALA A 629 -21.12 -18.49 15.71
CA ALA A 629 -20.34 -18.50 14.47
C ALA A 629 -21.02 -17.69 13.34
N GLU A 630 -22.34 -17.58 13.37
CA GLU A 630 -23.14 -16.74 12.47
C GLU A 630 -22.83 -15.24 12.62
N ASP A 631 -22.26 -14.83 13.76
CA ASP A 631 -21.88 -13.44 14.07
C ASP A 631 -20.36 -13.21 13.97
N TRP A 632 -19.57 -14.17 13.47
CA TRP A 632 -18.10 -14.05 13.46
C TRP A 632 -17.61 -12.91 12.55
N TRP A 633 -16.58 -12.20 13.01
CA TRP A 633 -15.87 -11.15 12.25
C TRP A 633 -14.37 -11.45 12.18
N PRO A 634 -13.70 -11.13 11.04
CA PRO A 634 -12.24 -11.07 11.00
C PRO A 634 -11.74 -9.91 11.88
N TYR A 635 -10.49 -10.00 12.36
CA TYR A 635 -9.86 -8.92 13.13
C TYR A 635 -9.51 -7.73 12.24
N GLN A 636 -10.52 -6.88 12.03
CA GLN A 636 -10.50 -5.72 11.16
C GLN A 636 -11.48 -4.65 11.66
N ARG A 637 -11.34 -3.43 11.14
CA ARG A 637 -12.32 -2.36 11.39
C ARG A 637 -13.67 -2.71 10.75
N PRO A 638 -14.79 -2.31 11.38
CA PRO A 638 -16.13 -2.54 10.82
C PRO A 638 -16.35 -1.82 9.48
N THR A 639 -15.58 -0.77 9.19
CA THR A 639 -15.66 -0.01 7.93
C THR A 639 -14.85 -0.61 6.79
N PHE A 640 -13.99 -1.60 7.06
CA PHE A 640 -13.15 -2.29 6.08
C PHE A 640 -12.91 -3.74 6.52
N VAL A 641 -13.91 -4.59 6.35
CA VAL A 641 -13.94 -5.95 6.94
C VAL A 641 -13.07 -6.94 6.17
N THR A 642 -13.21 -6.97 4.85
CA THR A 642 -12.31 -7.69 3.96
C THR A 642 -12.09 -6.84 2.70
N PRO A 643 -10.88 -6.85 2.10
CA PRO A 643 -10.65 -6.14 0.86
C PRO A 643 -11.64 -6.58 -0.24
N PRO A 644 -12.10 -5.66 -1.12
CA PRO A 644 -13.17 -5.94 -2.07
C PRO A 644 -12.64 -6.67 -3.32
N PHE A 645 -12.18 -7.90 -3.13
CA PHE A 645 -11.73 -8.81 -4.18
C PHE A 645 -11.61 -10.25 -3.62
N ALA A 646 -11.66 -11.24 -4.51
CA ALA A 646 -11.56 -12.66 -4.20
C ALA A 646 -10.32 -13.04 -3.37
N GLY A 647 -10.41 -14.17 -2.67
CA GLY A 647 -9.35 -14.69 -1.79
C GLY A 647 -8.13 -15.21 -2.55
N TYR A 648 -8.34 -16.19 -3.42
CA TYR A 648 -7.27 -16.97 -4.03
C TYR A 648 -6.63 -16.29 -5.24
N VAL A 649 -5.32 -16.04 -5.29
CA VAL A 649 -4.30 -16.22 -4.23
C VAL A 649 -4.11 -14.94 -3.40
N SER A 650 -3.49 -15.03 -2.24
CA SER A 650 -3.16 -13.86 -1.40
C SER A 650 -2.20 -12.91 -2.12
N GLY A 651 -2.69 -11.72 -2.48
CA GLY A 651 -1.84 -10.70 -3.12
C GLY A 651 -0.70 -10.24 -2.22
N HIS A 652 -0.91 -10.16 -0.89
CA HIS A 652 0.15 -9.82 0.07
C HIS A 652 1.29 -10.86 0.03
N SER A 653 0.95 -12.15 -0.06
CA SER A 653 1.93 -13.24 -0.17
C SER A 653 2.70 -13.14 -1.49
N THR A 654 2.03 -12.86 -2.61
CA THR A 654 2.67 -12.73 -3.92
C THR A 654 3.59 -11.51 -4.01
N TYR A 655 3.11 -10.31 -3.66
CA TYR A 655 3.95 -9.11 -3.64
C TYR A 655 5.16 -9.30 -2.73
N SER A 656 4.93 -9.79 -1.51
CA SER A 656 6.00 -9.89 -0.53
C SER A 656 7.07 -10.88 -0.93
N ARG A 657 6.67 -12.02 -1.49
CA ARG A 657 7.65 -13.01 -1.92
C ARG A 657 8.42 -12.56 -3.16
N ALA A 658 7.77 -11.91 -4.13
CA ALA A 658 8.45 -11.32 -5.29
C ALA A 658 9.46 -10.24 -4.87
N ALA A 659 9.08 -9.37 -3.95
CA ALA A 659 9.98 -8.35 -3.41
C ALA A 659 11.19 -8.97 -2.69
N ALA A 660 10.97 -10.01 -1.88
CA ALA A 660 12.05 -10.70 -1.16
C ALA A 660 13.07 -11.34 -2.11
N GLU A 661 12.63 -11.96 -3.20
CA GLU A 661 13.52 -12.49 -4.23
C GLU A 661 14.30 -11.37 -4.92
N VAL A 662 13.64 -10.27 -5.30
CA VAL A 662 14.32 -9.11 -5.91
C VAL A 662 15.35 -8.51 -4.97
N LEU A 663 15.01 -8.24 -3.71
CA LEU A 663 15.93 -7.65 -2.73
C LEU A 663 17.13 -8.57 -2.48
N THR A 664 16.90 -9.88 -2.38
CA THR A 664 17.97 -10.89 -2.29
C THR A 664 18.87 -10.83 -3.52
N ALA A 665 18.28 -10.80 -4.72
CA ALA A 665 19.01 -10.84 -5.97
C ALA A 665 19.80 -9.55 -6.23
N ILE A 666 19.23 -8.36 -6.01
CA ILE A 666 19.93 -7.08 -6.25
C ILE A 666 21.07 -6.84 -5.26
N THR A 667 20.89 -7.23 -3.99
CA THR A 667 21.94 -7.09 -2.96
C THR A 667 22.96 -8.23 -3.00
N GLY A 668 22.60 -9.35 -3.62
CA GLY A 668 23.41 -10.58 -3.66
C GLY A 668 23.51 -11.29 -2.31
N ASP A 669 22.58 -11.01 -1.39
CA ASP A 669 22.59 -11.50 -0.02
C ASP A 669 21.14 -11.73 0.44
N PRO A 670 20.78 -12.92 0.95
CA PRO A 670 19.42 -13.13 1.46
C PRO A 670 19.16 -12.37 2.76
N PHE A 671 20.19 -11.97 3.49
CA PHE A 671 20.05 -11.28 4.77
C PHE A 671 19.90 -9.77 4.59
N PHE A 672 19.12 -9.15 5.47
CA PHE A 672 19.16 -7.69 5.62
C PHE A 672 20.60 -7.24 5.95
N PRO A 673 21.03 -6.02 5.54
CA PRO A 673 22.34 -5.50 5.89
C PRO A 673 22.61 -5.55 7.41
N GLY A 674 23.73 -6.16 7.82
CA GLY A 674 24.03 -6.43 9.23
C GLY A 674 23.36 -7.69 9.82
N GLY A 675 22.64 -8.45 9.00
CA GLY A 675 22.04 -9.74 9.33
C GLY A 675 20.67 -9.66 10.00
N MET A 676 20.07 -8.46 10.12
CA MET A 676 18.75 -8.30 10.75
C MET A 676 18.15 -6.92 10.46
N SER A 677 16.84 -6.90 10.23
CA SER A 677 15.98 -5.71 10.29
C SER A 677 15.01 -5.79 11.45
N GLU A 678 14.62 -4.65 12.00
CA GLU A 678 13.83 -4.53 13.23
C GLU A 678 12.73 -3.47 13.07
N PHE A 679 11.54 -3.65 13.63
CA PHE A 679 10.50 -2.62 13.69
C PHE A 679 10.00 -2.48 15.13
N GLU A 680 10.21 -1.31 15.74
CA GLU A 680 9.80 -1.09 17.12
C GLU A 680 8.30 -0.84 17.24
N ILE A 681 7.71 -1.49 18.24
CA ILE A 681 6.31 -1.39 18.61
C ILE A 681 6.27 -0.95 20.07
N ASN A 682 5.74 0.24 20.30
CA ASN A 682 5.52 0.73 21.65
C ASN A 682 4.18 0.21 22.19
N LYS A 683 4.19 -0.13 23.48
CA LYS A 683 3.01 -0.42 24.28
C LYS A 683 1.96 0.69 24.13
N ASP A 684 0.69 0.28 24.01
CA ASP A 684 -0.51 1.15 23.98
C ASP A 684 -0.49 2.23 22.87
N GLU A 685 0.40 2.12 21.88
CA GLU A 685 0.68 3.18 20.89
C GLU A 685 0.65 2.70 19.43
N PHE A 686 0.34 1.43 19.16
CA PHE A 686 0.44 0.86 17.81
C PHE A 686 -0.89 0.37 17.23
N LEU A 687 -1.67 -0.40 17.99
CA LEU A 687 -2.94 -0.93 17.49
C LEU A 687 -3.95 0.20 17.29
N VAL A 688 -4.72 0.10 16.22
CA VAL A 688 -5.70 1.12 15.87
C VAL A 688 -7.11 0.53 15.69
N PHE A 689 -7.25 -0.79 15.78
CA PHE A 689 -8.56 -1.46 15.80
C PHE A 689 -9.14 -1.54 17.22
N GLU A 690 -8.26 -1.66 18.22
CA GLU A 690 -8.52 -1.69 19.66
C GLU A 690 -7.23 -1.30 20.41
N ASP A 691 -7.28 -1.15 21.73
CA ASP A 691 -6.13 -0.73 22.55
C ASP A 691 -5.02 -1.79 22.59
N GLY A 692 -3.77 -1.32 22.62
CA GLY A 692 -2.55 -2.13 22.78
C GLY A 692 -1.45 -1.86 21.74
N PRO A 693 -0.42 -2.73 21.70
CA PRO A 693 -0.25 -3.96 22.49
C PRO A 693 0.03 -3.69 23.98
N SER A 694 -0.09 -4.71 24.83
CA SER A 694 0.07 -4.55 26.29
C SER A 694 1.53 -4.41 26.77
N VAL A 695 2.50 -4.68 25.89
CA VAL A 695 3.94 -4.60 26.12
C VAL A 695 4.65 -3.99 24.91
N ASP A 696 5.83 -3.41 25.13
CA ASP A 696 6.74 -3.06 24.05
C ASP A 696 7.23 -4.35 23.37
N MET A 697 7.41 -4.31 22.05
CA MET A 697 8.03 -5.40 21.31
C MET A 697 8.76 -4.87 20.07
N THR A 698 9.51 -5.73 19.41
CA THR A 698 10.21 -5.41 18.18
C THR A 698 10.02 -6.54 17.18
N LEU A 699 9.38 -6.28 16.05
CA LEU A 699 9.35 -7.26 14.96
C LEU A 699 10.76 -7.38 14.40
N GLN A 700 11.26 -8.58 14.16
CA GLN A 700 12.64 -8.81 13.72
C GLN A 700 12.67 -9.81 12.57
N TRP A 701 13.50 -9.54 11.56
CA TRP A 701 13.65 -10.40 10.39
C TRP A 701 15.13 -10.54 10.02
N ALA A 702 15.62 -11.76 9.89
CA ALA A 702 17.00 -12.00 9.47
C ALA A 702 17.16 -11.82 7.95
N THR A 703 16.24 -12.41 7.18
CA THR A 703 16.22 -12.38 5.71
C THR A 703 15.00 -11.65 5.17
N TYR A 704 15.07 -11.21 3.91
CA TYR A 704 13.91 -10.64 3.21
C TYR A 704 12.78 -11.66 3.08
N GLN A 705 13.13 -12.94 2.92
CA GLN A 705 12.17 -14.05 2.92
C GLN A 705 11.41 -14.13 4.25
N ASP A 706 12.09 -14.01 5.40
CA ASP A 706 11.42 -14.09 6.70
C ASP A 706 10.37 -12.97 6.87
N ALA A 707 10.66 -11.76 6.37
CA ALA A 707 9.68 -10.67 6.34
C ALA A 707 8.48 -11.00 5.44
N ALA A 708 8.72 -11.58 4.27
CA ALA A 708 7.65 -11.98 3.36
C ALA A 708 6.78 -13.13 3.91
N ASP A 709 7.40 -14.11 4.56
CA ASP A 709 6.70 -15.24 5.18
C ASP A 709 5.81 -14.79 6.33
N GLN A 710 6.32 -13.86 7.15
CA GLN A 710 5.55 -13.25 8.24
C GLN A 710 4.35 -12.44 7.72
N CYS A 711 4.50 -11.77 6.56
CA CYS A 711 3.41 -11.09 5.89
C CYS A 711 2.28 -12.07 5.49
N GLY A 712 2.61 -13.26 4.97
CA GLY A 712 1.61 -14.29 4.68
C GLY A 712 0.82 -14.74 5.91
N LEU A 713 1.52 -15.04 7.01
CA LEU A 713 0.91 -15.44 8.29
C LEU A 713 -0.06 -14.39 8.85
N SER A 714 0.29 -13.11 8.72
CA SER A 714 -0.55 -12.00 9.18
C SER A 714 -1.96 -12.04 8.62
N ARG A 715 -2.13 -12.57 7.39
CA ARG A 715 -3.42 -12.61 6.70
C ARG A 715 -4.36 -13.66 7.26
N ILE A 716 -3.80 -14.74 7.79
CA ILE A 716 -4.55 -15.82 8.43
C ILE A 716 -4.99 -15.37 9.82
N TRP A 717 -4.08 -14.80 10.62
CA TRP A 717 -4.42 -14.22 11.93
C TRP A 717 -5.40 -13.05 11.83
N GLY A 718 -5.29 -12.21 10.80
CA GLY A 718 -6.24 -11.14 10.51
C GLY A 718 -7.63 -11.65 10.05
N GLY A 719 -7.79 -12.95 9.78
CA GLY A 719 -9.08 -13.52 9.35
C GLY A 719 -9.41 -13.35 7.87
N LEU A 720 -8.43 -12.98 7.03
CA LEU A 720 -8.65 -12.50 5.67
C LEU A 720 -8.38 -13.53 4.57
N HIS A 721 -7.47 -14.45 4.82
CA HIS A 721 -7.06 -15.51 3.91
C HIS A 721 -6.94 -16.84 4.67
N PRO A 722 -7.48 -17.96 4.15
CA PRO A 722 -7.12 -19.29 4.63
C PRO A 722 -5.74 -19.72 4.10
N PRO A 723 -5.11 -20.76 4.70
CA PRO A 723 -3.84 -21.33 4.22
C PRO A 723 -3.77 -21.60 2.71
N ALA A 724 -4.90 -21.98 2.11
CA ALA A 724 -5.01 -22.27 0.69
C ALA A 724 -4.73 -21.06 -0.22
N ASP A 725 -4.93 -19.84 0.28
CA ASP A 725 -4.65 -18.62 -0.47
C ASP A 725 -3.17 -18.21 -0.37
N ASP A 726 -2.49 -18.58 0.72
CA ASP A 726 -1.15 -18.08 1.05
C ASP A 726 -0.04 -18.78 0.24
N ILE A 727 0.05 -20.11 0.34
CA ILE A 727 1.18 -20.86 -0.23
C ILE A 727 1.32 -20.67 -1.75
N PRO A 728 0.27 -20.84 -2.57
CA PRO A 728 0.42 -20.63 -4.01
C PRO A 728 0.80 -19.18 -4.33
N GLY A 729 0.31 -18.21 -3.56
CA GLY A 729 0.73 -16.81 -3.67
C GLY A 729 2.23 -16.62 -3.45
N ARG A 730 2.81 -17.27 -2.43
CA ARG A 730 4.27 -17.27 -2.18
C ARG A 730 5.03 -17.91 -3.35
N LEU A 731 4.58 -19.08 -3.81
CA LEU A 731 5.24 -19.80 -4.93
C LEU A 731 5.25 -18.97 -6.22
N ILE A 732 4.15 -18.30 -6.55
CA ILE A 732 4.10 -17.38 -7.71
C ILE A 732 5.07 -16.22 -7.52
N GLY A 733 5.12 -15.62 -6.32
CA GLY A 733 6.06 -14.54 -6.03
C GLY A 733 7.52 -14.95 -6.21
N ILE A 734 7.87 -16.22 -5.98
CA ILE A 734 9.23 -16.74 -6.22
C ILE A 734 9.60 -16.65 -7.71
N GLU A 735 8.72 -17.11 -8.58
CA GLU A 735 8.96 -17.11 -10.04
C GLU A 735 8.99 -15.67 -10.55
N VAL A 736 7.94 -14.88 -10.27
CA VAL A 736 7.84 -13.47 -10.65
C VAL A 736 9.08 -12.65 -10.25
N GLY A 737 9.56 -12.81 -9.02
CA GLY A 737 10.72 -12.05 -8.54
C GLY A 737 12.01 -12.42 -9.27
N LYS A 738 12.20 -13.70 -9.64
CA LYS A 738 13.35 -14.18 -10.41
C LYS A 738 13.29 -13.74 -11.87
N ASP A 739 12.10 -13.76 -12.46
CA ASP A 739 11.88 -13.37 -13.86
C ASP A 739 12.10 -11.87 -14.02
N ALA A 740 11.52 -11.05 -13.13
CA ALA A 740 11.72 -9.61 -13.11
C ALA A 740 13.20 -9.22 -12.92
N PHE A 741 13.93 -9.89 -12.01
CA PHE A 741 15.36 -9.66 -11.85
C PHE A 741 16.16 -10.05 -13.09
N SER A 742 15.87 -11.20 -13.69
CA SER A 742 16.57 -11.71 -14.87
C SER A 742 16.33 -10.79 -16.08
N PHE A 743 15.09 -10.34 -16.27
CA PHE A 743 14.71 -9.39 -17.31
C PHE A 743 15.41 -8.04 -17.10
N ALA A 744 15.32 -7.42 -15.92
CA ALA A 744 15.97 -6.15 -15.64
C ALA A 744 17.49 -6.22 -15.84
N LYS A 745 18.12 -7.29 -15.35
CA LYS A 745 19.55 -7.54 -15.54
C LYS A 745 19.93 -7.63 -17.03
N GLY A 746 19.10 -8.25 -17.86
CA GLY A 746 19.30 -8.30 -19.31
C GLY A 746 19.43 -6.91 -19.93
N LEU A 747 18.51 -5.98 -19.59
CA LEU A 747 18.57 -4.60 -20.05
C LEU A 747 19.83 -3.87 -19.55
N PHE A 748 20.22 -4.10 -18.30
CA PHE A 748 21.43 -3.49 -17.72
C PHE A 748 22.72 -3.99 -18.38
N GLU A 749 22.71 -5.19 -18.94
CA GLU A 749 23.83 -5.78 -19.68
C GLU A 749 23.80 -5.44 -21.19
N GLY A 750 22.84 -4.62 -21.62
CA GLY A 750 22.72 -4.18 -23.01
C GLY A 750 22.02 -5.18 -23.93
N GLN A 751 21.30 -6.16 -23.37
CA GLN A 751 20.52 -7.11 -24.17
C GLN A 751 19.26 -6.42 -24.70
N GLN A 752 19.00 -6.58 -25.99
CA GLN A 752 17.71 -6.23 -26.57
C GLN A 752 16.73 -7.35 -26.21
N LEU A 753 15.80 -7.06 -25.32
CA LEU A 753 14.78 -8.01 -24.89
C LEU A 753 13.59 -8.03 -25.87
N PRO A 754 12.82 -9.14 -25.89
CA PRO A 754 11.81 -9.43 -26.91
C PRO A 754 10.72 -8.38 -27.07
#